data_AF-A0A9P3IQ12-F1
#
_entry.id   AF-A0A9P3IQ12-F1
#
_cell.length_a   1.000
_cell.length_b   1.000
_cell.length_c   1.000
_cell.angle_alpha   90.00
_cell.angle_beta   90.00
_cell.angle_gamma   90.00
#
_symmetry.space_group_name_H-M   'P 1'
#
loop_
_entity.id
_entity.type
_entity.pdbx_description
1 polymer ?
#
loop_
_entity_poly.entity_id
_entity_poly.type
_entity_poly.pdbx_seq_one_letter_code
_entity_poly.pdbx_strand_id
1 'polypeptide(L)'
;MLSPWHHGPFEEVRKVVARSIDNLLFYNTDSPLSVPMEVSVVLVGLDGDGAYRVDLEAEQVQYLVHHGFSYHRPACWETKREMLVQHELSYNVVKASEENVVSLEKALRSNLRAAPGLAAAGSNTTYTVEATSIEPALDLIYTELFERGAEGERGEGGEGAGEHEGQPHKAIAIFLLNLDKTRMDPSRPAPSGPLTSALSEEQLEAQEGGYSYAYSYNGAGHAQTWLSHGRYVVIDLSAGPITFGHLDEAEGAVVPGTIPRVRSMFLTDEPTLSSSSSAAATAHLPARPQSKDYFSGALADVVSSAVEHLFSPDVRFLNVDVSHRVLVAVIVLSNHRLFNPLAPGHAHSVNLHHLEAQITGMLAPGQEVVLVSGWHSLHDHERLAMAVEKAIRHQSVVLTHADGSTSHGTRSFLDAPYLLHQFHESADMLASALLEAAHPALSASLFLEDPSAAVDAADEAASDEEEDSVVRTSPPPSSKAPPRRTILPVKRSWDAHVGLKERTKSKERRAVDAELAREHGTRVLPVFVLSLAGIEGQLTMADEGGQGAGQQVYAAPDAVLVLQTAENSTIRTRFVSAGQPVFSSPQHLQRPLTAGIAAALGGLVAPYEDLKVHRQRCMRRDWVWAVGHHPFGPVSNTSSLSALLQDTIRMNAVYSRIDITLRSLHRCIQAIEDFSNTYLFAALGNEVHHPTHSDAHHNSTIGAKAVLKALESLYSDPSRSSLPIPHSVVDRLTHSLKEAEDHLQKLSSHLYEHELADAHHLSRSLLHFTHGFHHYVEEELSHAHEAMRCCRIEHRFPSRTAGALLYGSILLAGFAVYFLVIFFSASEH
;
A
#
# COMPACT_ATOMS: atom_id res chain seq x y z
N MET A 1 18.39 26.75 -18.98
CA MET A 1 17.74 25.46 -18.65
C MET A 1 17.77 25.37 -17.14
N LEU A 2 16.66 25.69 -16.50
CA LEU A 2 16.48 25.55 -15.05
C LEU A 2 16.33 24.06 -14.76
N SER A 3 16.95 23.56 -13.69
CA SER A 3 16.64 22.23 -13.17
C SER A 3 15.11 22.14 -12.96
N PRO A 4 14.41 21.13 -13.53
CA PRO A 4 12.97 20.95 -13.35
C PRO A 4 12.60 20.46 -11.94
N TRP A 5 13.59 20.26 -11.07
CA TRP A 5 13.40 19.82 -9.68
C TRP A 5 13.74 20.94 -8.71
N HIS A 6 12.73 21.38 -7.97
CA HIS A 6 12.87 22.32 -6.86
C HIS A 6 12.52 21.61 -5.57
N HIS A 7 13.42 21.62 -4.57
CA HIS A 7 13.12 21.23 -3.19
C HIS A 7 12.12 22.18 -2.47
N GLY A 8 11.57 23.17 -3.18
CA GLY A 8 10.62 24.16 -2.67
C GLY A 8 9.29 23.60 -2.10
N PRO A 9 8.68 22.53 -2.66
CA PRO A 9 7.41 21.99 -2.16
C PRO A 9 7.51 21.44 -0.74
N PHE A 10 8.66 20.91 -0.33
CA PHE A 10 8.80 20.30 0.99
C PHE A 10 8.68 21.32 2.13
N GLU A 11 9.14 22.56 1.97
CA GLU A 11 8.99 23.57 3.03
C GLU A 11 7.53 24.01 3.25
N GLU A 12 6.73 24.03 2.18
CA GLU A 12 5.29 24.31 2.26
C GLU A 12 4.56 23.14 2.92
N VAL A 13 4.88 21.91 2.50
CA VAL A 13 4.25 20.70 3.05
C VAL A 13 4.72 20.39 4.47
N ARG A 14 5.97 20.71 4.85
CA ARG A 14 6.47 20.50 6.22
C ARG A 14 5.60 21.19 7.28
N LYS A 15 5.02 22.35 6.95
CA LYS A 15 4.07 23.05 7.84
C LYS A 15 2.72 22.34 7.90
N VAL A 16 2.29 21.67 6.82
CA VAL A 16 1.08 20.84 6.80
C VAL A 16 1.31 19.57 7.62
N VAL A 17 2.44 18.90 7.41
CA VAL A 17 2.87 17.72 8.17
C VAL A 17 2.90 18.05 9.67
N ALA A 18 3.60 19.11 10.08
CA ALA A 18 3.67 19.50 11.50
C ALA A 18 2.29 19.77 12.10
N ARG A 19 1.40 20.47 11.37
CA ARG A 19 0.01 20.67 11.80
C ARG A 19 -0.79 19.38 11.88
N SER A 20 -0.60 18.45 10.94
CA SER A 20 -1.27 17.15 10.96
C SER A 20 -0.83 16.29 12.14
N ILE A 21 0.48 16.27 12.45
CA ILE A 21 1.03 15.58 13.61
C ILE A 21 0.48 16.20 14.90
N ASP A 22 0.45 17.54 14.98
CA ASP A 22 -0.14 18.24 16.12
C ASP A 22 -1.61 17.85 16.31
N ASN A 23 -2.42 17.90 15.25
CA ASN A 23 -3.85 17.54 15.28
C ASN A 23 -4.08 16.09 15.68
N LEU A 24 -3.27 15.19 15.14
CA LEU A 24 -3.36 13.76 15.37
C LEU A 24 -3.01 13.44 16.82
N LEU A 25 -1.85 13.90 17.31
CA LEU A 25 -1.37 13.57 18.65
C LEU A 25 -2.13 14.31 19.75
N PHE A 26 -2.59 15.54 19.50
CA PHE A 26 -3.00 16.44 20.58
C PHE A 26 -4.45 16.90 20.57
N TYR A 27 -5.19 16.69 19.49
CA TYR A 27 -6.56 17.19 19.36
C TYR A 27 -7.62 16.09 19.24
N ASN A 28 -7.25 14.81 19.41
CA ASN A 28 -8.13 13.63 19.38
C ASN A 28 -9.18 13.73 18.26
N THR A 29 -8.69 14.11 17.08
CA THR A 29 -9.45 14.12 15.84
C THR A 29 -9.05 12.86 15.09
N ASP A 30 -9.98 12.21 14.38
CA ASP A 30 -9.67 11.15 13.40
C ASP A 30 -8.88 11.72 12.19
N SER A 31 -8.05 12.75 12.41
CA SER A 31 -7.25 13.41 11.39
C SER A 31 -6.06 12.52 11.01
N PRO A 32 -5.84 12.29 9.70
CA PRO A 32 -4.71 11.51 9.24
C PRO A 32 -3.41 12.32 9.30
N LEU A 33 -2.30 11.60 9.39
CA LEU A 33 -0.95 12.11 9.12
C LEU A 33 -0.83 12.43 7.63
N SER A 34 -0.56 13.69 7.29
CA SER A 34 -0.27 14.08 5.91
C SER A 34 1.16 13.71 5.54
N VAL A 35 1.34 13.01 4.42
CA VAL A 35 2.63 12.67 3.82
C VAL A 35 2.67 13.25 2.40
N PRO A 36 3.62 14.13 2.06
CA PRO A 36 3.75 14.61 0.70
C PRO A 36 4.09 13.47 -0.26
N MET A 37 3.46 13.46 -1.42
CA MET A 37 3.84 12.60 -2.53
C MET A 37 3.88 13.43 -3.82
N GLU A 38 5.03 13.39 -4.50
CA GLU A 38 5.20 14.08 -5.77
C GLU A 38 4.92 13.13 -6.95
N VAL A 39 4.05 13.55 -7.85
CA VAL A 39 3.67 12.80 -9.06
C VAL A 39 4.09 13.63 -10.28
N SER A 40 5.02 13.09 -11.07
CA SER A 40 5.46 13.75 -12.31
C SER A 40 4.54 13.36 -13.48
N VAL A 41 4.00 14.33 -14.21
CA VAL A 41 3.22 14.11 -15.42
C VAL A 41 4.05 14.58 -16.61
N VAL A 42 4.46 13.64 -17.45
CA VAL A 42 5.29 13.89 -18.64
C VAL A 42 4.39 13.98 -19.86
N LEU A 43 4.33 15.17 -20.45
CA LEU A 43 3.57 15.46 -21.66
C LEU A 43 4.42 15.17 -22.90
N VAL A 44 3.99 14.22 -23.74
CA VAL A 44 4.71 13.80 -24.96
C VAL A 44 3.82 14.03 -26.18
N GLY A 45 4.22 14.90 -27.09
CA GLY A 45 3.40 15.25 -28.27
C GLY A 45 2.28 16.26 -27.96
N LEU A 46 2.43 17.04 -26.90
CA LEU A 46 1.44 18.00 -26.39
C LEU A 46 2.03 19.43 -26.30
N ASP A 47 3.09 19.71 -27.05
CA ASP A 47 3.70 21.05 -27.18
C ASP A 47 3.51 21.62 -28.60
N GLY A 48 2.41 21.21 -29.26
CA GLY A 48 2.17 21.51 -30.68
C GLY A 48 2.99 20.66 -31.66
N ASP A 49 3.74 19.66 -31.16
CA ASP A 49 4.61 18.78 -31.92
C ASP A 49 3.98 17.41 -32.26
N GLY A 50 2.98 16.96 -31.48
CA GLY A 50 2.26 15.70 -31.67
C GLY A 50 0.97 15.80 -32.50
N ALA A 51 0.05 14.86 -32.28
CA ALA A 51 -1.20 14.76 -33.04
C ALA A 51 -2.07 16.01 -32.86
N TYR A 52 -2.81 16.38 -33.92
CA TYR A 52 -3.68 17.58 -33.93
C TYR A 52 -2.98 18.92 -33.61
N ARG A 53 -1.65 18.93 -33.42
CA ARG A 53 -0.86 20.11 -32.99
C ARG A 53 -1.42 20.74 -31.70
N VAL A 54 -1.86 19.90 -30.77
CA VAL A 54 -2.33 20.38 -29.47
C VAL A 54 -1.17 20.84 -28.62
N ASP A 55 -1.32 22.03 -28.06
CA ASP A 55 -0.48 22.54 -27.00
C ASP A 55 -1.29 22.57 -25.70
N LEU A 56 -0.83 21.80 -24.70
CA LEU A 56 -1.35 21.87 -23.33
C LEU A 56 -0.34 22.63 -22.47
N GLU A 57 -0.75 23.79 -21.96
CA GLU A 57 0.03 24.55 -21.01
C GLU A 57 0.24 23.73 -19.72
N ALA A 58 1.50 23.52 -19.34
CA ALA A 58 1.87 22.69 -18.18
C ALA A 58 1.23 23.22 -16.89
N GLU A 59 1.20 24.54 -16.70
CA GLU A 59 0.58 25.20 -15.54
C GLU A 59 -0.93 24.94 -15.45
N GLN A 60 -1.63 24.91 -16.59
CA GLN A 60 -3.07 24.63 -16.61
C GLN A 60 -3.37 23.18 -16.25
N VAL A 61 -2.58 22.24 -16.77
CA VAL A 61 -2.70 20.80 -16.43
C VAL A 61 -2.38 20.59 -14.96
N GLN A 62 -1.29 21.19 -14.47
CA GLN A 62 -0.89 21.12 -13.07
C GLN A 62 -2.00 21.67 -12.15
N TYR A 63 -2.54 22.85 -12.48
CA TYR A 63 -3.66 23.45 -11.76
C TYR A 63 -4.87 22.53 -11.74
N LEU A 64 -5.27 21.99 -12.89
CA LEU A 64 -6.43 21.14 -13.04
C LEU A 64 -6.34 19.86 -12.19
N VAL A 65 -5.21 19.14 -12.30
CA VAL A 65 -5.03 17.87 -11.58
C VAL A 65 -4.89 18.14 -10.08
N HIS A 66 -4.14 19.17 -9.68
CA HIS A 66 -3.99 19.54 -8.28
C HIS A 66 -5.33 19.95 -7.64
N HIS A 67 -6.19 20.70 -8.34
CA HIS A 67 -7.50 21.10 -7.78
C HIS A 67 -8.55 20.00 -7.86
N GLY A 68 -8.44 19.10 -8.84
CA GLY A 68 -9.33 17.94 -8.97
C GLY A 68 -9.03 16.86 -7.93
N PHE A 69 -7.75 16.66 -7.60
CA PHE A 69 -7.31 15.55 -6.76
C PHE A 69 -6.02 15.92 -6.00
N SER A 70 -6.17 16.73 -4.94
CA SER A 70 -5.06 17.24 -4.12
C SER A 70 -4.61 16.31 -3.00
N TYR A 71 -5.46 15.38 -2.58
CA TYR A 71 -5.11 14.42 -1.54
C TYR A 71 -5.78 13.08 -1.78
N HIS A 72 -5.14 12.02 -1.31
CA HIS A 72 -5.68 10.67 -1.37
C HIS A 72 -5.36 9.93 -0.08
N ARG A 73 -6.33 9.17 0.43
CA ARG A 73 -6.21 8.42 1.67
C ARG A 73 -6.50 6.94 1.40
N PRO A 74 -5.48 6.07 1.40
CA PRO A 74 -5.69 4.65 1.14
C PRO A 74 -6.45 3.99 2.30
N ALA A 75 -7.16 2.93 1.97
CA ALA A 75 -7.86 2.07 2.89
C ALA A 75 -7.16 0.72 3.06
N CYS A 76 -7.46 0.05 4.17
CA CYS A 76 -7.03 -1.31 4.41
C CYS A 76 -8.20 -2.28 4.23
N TRP A 77 -8.02 -3.29 3.40
CA TRP A 77 -9.05 -4.28 3.08
C TRP A 77 -9.40 -5.18 4.27
N GLU A 78 -8.38 -5.68 4.97
CA GLU A 78 -8.53 -6.50 6.17
C GLU A 78 -9.37 -5.81 7.25
N THR A 79 -9.05 -4.54 7.54
CA THR A 79 -9.74 -3.79 8.60
C THR A 79 -11.01 -3.08 8.11
N LYS A 80 -11.18 -2.93 6.79
CA LYS A 80 -12.25 -2.17 6.13
C LYS A 80 -12.34 -0.72 6.63
N ARG A 81 -11.18 -0.11 6.90
CA ARG A 81 -11.03 1.26 7.42
C ARG A 81 -9.98 2.01 6.61
N GLU A 82 -10.13 3.32 6.55
CA GLU A 82 -9.08 4.20 6.02
C GLU A 82 -7.85 4.18 6.93
N MET A 83 -6.68 4.28 6.32
CA MET A 83 -5.41 4.37 7.04
C MET A 83 -5.31 5.72 7.75
N LEU A 84 -4.61 5.82 8.89
CA LEU A 84 -4.28 7.12 9.51
C LEU A 84 -3.17 7.89 8.77
N VAL A 85 -2.83 7.48 7.55
CA VAL A 85 -1.88 8.15 6.66
C VAL A 85 -2.65 8.65 5.43
N GLN A 86 -2.42 9.90 5.03
CA GLN A 86 -3.01 10.53 3.86
C GLN A 86 -1.89 11.14 3.01
N HIS A 87 -1.97 10.97 1.71
CA HIS A 87 -1.06 11.58 0.76
C HIS A 87 -1.53 12.99 0.39
N GLU A 88 -0.66 13.97 0.53
CA GLU A 88 -0.83 15.30 -0.03
C GLU A 88 -0.08 15.35 -1.36
N LEU A 89 -0.83 15.45 -2.45
CA LEU A 89 -0.35 15.23 -3.80
C LEU A 89 0.19 16.53 -4.38
N SER A 90 1.46 16.53 -4.74
CA SER A 90 2.08 17.60 -5.53
C SER A 90 2.33 17.10 -6.93
N TYR A 91 1.87 17.83 -7.94
CA TYR A 91 2.04 17.45 -9.33
C TYR A 91 3.12 18.30 -9.97
N ASN A 92 4.07 17.65 -10.63
CA ASN A 92 5.08 18.30 -11.46
C ASN A 92 4.79 17.97 -12.92
N VAL A 93 4.51 18.97 -13.76
CA VAL A 93 4.16 18.73 -15.17
C VAL A 93 5.32 19.16 -16.06
N VAL A 94 5.88 18.20 -16.80
CA VAL A 94 7.07 18.41 -17.65
C VAL A 94 6.75 18.05 -19.09
N LYS A 95 7.21 18.84 -20.05
CA LYS A 95 7.07 18.55 -21.48
C LYS A 95 8.32 17.84 -22.00
N ALA A 96 8.13 16.77 -22.77
CA ALA A 96 9.21 16.12 -23.49
C ALA A 96 9.64 16.96 -24.70
N SER A 97 10.89 16.81 -25.13
CA SER A 97 11.42 17.52 -26.31
C SER A 97 10.84 16.98 -27.62
N GLU A 98 10.86 17.81 -28.66
CA GLU A 98 10.46 17.40 -30.02
C GLU A 98 11.26 16.17 -30.51
N GLU A 99 12.55 16.09 -30.19
CA GLU A 99 13.41 14.95 -30.52
C GLU A 99 12.90 13.65 -29.89
N ASN A 100 12.45 13.73 -28.63
CA ASN A 100 11.89 12.60 -27.90
C ASN A 100 10.58 12.11 -28.54
N VAL A 101 9.71 13.02 -28.97
CA VAL A 101 8.47 12.69 -29.70
C VAL A 101 8.78 11.98 -31.02
N VAL A 102 9.67 12.53 -31.83
CA VAL A 102 10.05 11.95 -33.13
C VAL A 102 10.71 10.56 -32.96
N SER A 103 11.57 10.41 -31.95
CA SER A 103 12.20 9.13 -31.62
C SER A 103 11.17 8.08 -31.22
N LEU A 104 10.22 8.44 -30.35
CA LEU A 104 9.15 7.55 -29.89
C LEU A 104 8.22 7.14 -31.03
N GLU A 105 7.79 8.08 -31.87
CA GLU A 105 6.95 7.78 -33.04
C GLU A 105 7.65 6.86 -34.03
N LYS A 106 8.96 7.04 -34.23
CA LYS A 106 9.76 6.15 -35.07
C LYS A 106 9.84 4.74 -34.47
N ALA A 107 10.05 4.63 -33.15
CA ALA A 107 10.06 3.35 -32.45
C ALA A 107 8.70 2.65 -32.58
N LEU A 108 7.60 3.37 -32.37
CA LEU A 108 6.23 2.84 -32.49
C LEU A 108 5.93 2.39 -33.91
N ARG A 109 6.23 3.23 -34.91
CA ARG A 109 6.09 2.91 -36.33
C ARG A 109 6.79 1.60 -36.71
N SER A 110 7.99 1.36 -36.18
CA SER A 110 8.76 0.14 -36.46
C SER A 110 8.19 -1.12 -35.81
N ASN A 111 7.35 -0.97 -34.78
CA ASN A 111 6.77 -2.06 -34.00
C ASN A 111 5.27 -2.30 -34.26
N LEU A 112 4.62 -1.49 -35.12
CA LEU A 112 3.24 -1.73 -35.53
C LEU A 112 3.10 -3.05 -36.30
N ARG A 113 2.31 -3.98 -35.73
CA ARG A 113 2.01 -5.28 -36.36
C ARG A 113 0.53 -5.37 -36.69
N ALA A 114 0.19 -5.81 -37.90
CA ALA A 114 -1.20 -5.94 -38.32
C ALA A 114 -1.95 -6.94 -37.41
N ALA A 115 -3.13 -6.54 -36.93
CA ALA A 115 -3.94 -7.28 -35.97
C ALA A 115 -5.41 -7.34 -36.40
N PRO A 116 -5.76 -8.09 -37.47
CA PRO A 116 -7.08 -8.06 -38.11
C PRO A 116 -8.27 -8.48 -37.21
N GLY A 117 -8.02 -9.00 -36.00
CA GLY A 117 -9.03 -9.35 -35.00
C GLY A 117 -9.31 -8.27 -33.94
N LEU A 118 -8.50 -7.20 -33.90
CA LEU A 118 -8.70 -6.04 -33.03
C LEU A 118 -9.77 -5.15 -33.66
N ALA A 119 -11.03 -5.56 -33.67
CA ALA A 119 -12.09 -4.78 -34.30
C ALA A 119 -12.43 -3.55 -33.43
N ALA A 120 -11.68 -2.47 -33.60
CA ALA A 120 -12.10 -1.14 -33.14
C ALA A 120 -13.20 -0.64 -34.08
N ALA A 121 -14.28 -0.10 -33.52
CA ALA A 121 -15.39 0.43 -34.32
C ALA A 121 -14.88 1.46 -35.34
N GLY A 122 -15.05 1.18 -36.64
CA GLY A 122 -14.90 2.17 -37.72
C GLY A 122 -13.56 2.23 -38.45
N SER A 123 -12.55 1.41 -38.13
CA SER A 123 -11.32 1.32 -38.93
C SER A 123 -11.17 -0.03 -39.64
N ASN A 124 -10.84 0.01 -40.94
CA ASN A 124 -10.57 -1.19 -41.74
C ASN A 124 -9.20 -1.82 -41.44
N THR A 125 -8.28 -1.07 -40.82
CA THR A 125 -6.91 -1.52 -40.55
C THR A 125 -6.58 -1.31 -39.08
N THR A 126 -6.28 -2.40 -38.38
CA THR A 126 -5.96 -2.36 -36.96
C THR A 126 -4.60 -2.98 -36.70
N TYR A 127 -3.86 -2.35 -35.79
CA TYR A 127 -2.51 -2.77 -35.41
C TYR A 127 -2.42 -3.08 -33.92
N THR A 128 -1.45 -3.91 -33.56
CA THR A 128 -1.06 -4.13 -32.17
C THR A 128 0.41 -3.77 -32.01
N VAL A 129 0.75 -3.22 -30.84
CA VAL A 129 2.11 -2.89 -30.45
C VAL A 129 2.40 -3.58 -29.14
N GLU A 130 3.54 -4.25 -29.05
CA GLU A 130 3.99 -4.84 -27.81
C GLU A 130 4.62 -3.74 -26.94
N ALA A 131 4.02 -3.44 -25.79
CA ALA A 131 4.45 -2.32 -24.93
C ALA A 131 5.92 -2.45 -24.50
N THR A 132 6.38 -3.68 -24.21
CA THR A 132 7.78 -3.97 -23.84
C THR A 132 8.79 -3.63 -24.93
N SER A 133 8.36 -3.52 -26.20
CA SER A 133 9.22 -3.07 -27.30
C SER A 133 9.39 -1.56 -27.37
N ILE A 134 8.51 -0.79 -26.72
CA ILE A 134 8.49 0.68 -26.70
C ILE A 134 9.08 1.24 -25.41
N GLU A 135 8.97 0.50 -24.29
CA GLU A 135 9.56 0.87 -22.99
C GLU A 135 11.01 1.37 -23.09
N PRO A 136 11.94 0.77 -23.86
CA PRO A 136 13.32 1.30 -23.97
C PRO A 136 13.40 2.74 -24.49
N ALA A 137 12.47 3.17 -25.35
CA ALA A 137 12.41 4.55 -25.82
C ALA A 137 11.87 5.50 -24.73
N LEU A 138 10.90 5.04 -23.95
CA LEU A 138 10.35 5.79 -22.81
C LEU A 138 11.35 5.88 -21.65
N ASP A 139 12.12 4.81 -21.41
CA ASP A 139 13.19 4.76 -20.40
C ASP A 139 14.27 5.79 -20.68
N LEU A 140 14.61 6.02 -21.95
CA LEU A 140 15.56 7.08 -22.34
C LEU A 140 15.02 8.47 -21.96
N ILE A 141 13.74 8.74 -22.22
CA ILE A 141 13.09 9.99 -21.86
C ILE A 141 13.06 10.14 -20.33
N TYR A 142 12.68 9.07 -19.61
CA TYR A 142 12.67 9.04 -18.15
C TYR A 142 14.05 9.36 -17.56
N THR A 143 15.09 8.69 -18.07
CA THR A 143 16.48 8.87 -17.63
C THR A 143 16.97 10.31 -17.91
N GLU A 144 16.66 10.85 -19.08
CA GLU A 144 17.01 12.22 -19.46
C GLU A 144 16.39 13.25 -18.50
N LEU A 145 15.09 13.09 -18.19
CA LEU A 145 14.34 14.04 -17.37
C LEU A 145 14.66 13.95 -15.87
N PHE A 146 14.85 12.74 -15.34
CA PHE A 146 14.91 12.52 -13.90
C PHE A 146 16.28 12.10 -13.37
N GLU A 147 17.13 11.46 -14.18
CA GLU A 147 18.42 10.94 -13.72
C GLU A 147 19.61 11.81 -14.16
N ARG A 148 19.56 12.39 -15.38
CA ARG A 148 20.67 13.17 -15.96
C ARG A 148 20.74 14.62 -15.47
N GLY A 149 19.63 15.18 -14.99
CA GLY A 149 19.58 16.54 -14.45
C GLY A 149 20.44 16.76 -13.19
N ALA A 150 20.77 15.68 -12.46
CA ALA A 150 21.55 15.73 -11.23
C ALA A 150 23.07 15.90 -11.45
N GLU A 151 23.61 15.64 -12.64
CA GLU A 151 25.04 15.77 -12.93
C GLU A 151 25.46 17.21 -13.31
N GLY A 152 24.50 18.06 -13.71
CA GLY A 152 24.75 19.43 -14.18
C GLY A 152 25.12 20.45 -13.10
N GLU A 153 24.95 20.11 -11.81
CA GLU A 153 25.31 20.96 -10.66
C GLU A 153 26.65 20.59 -9.99
N ARG A 154 27.52 19.85 -10.68
CA ARG A 154 28.95 19.82 -10.30
C ARG A 154 29.64 21.11 -10.76
N GLY A 155 29.29 22.22 -10.12
CA GLY A 155 30.09 23.44 -10.15
C GLY A 155 31.47 23.17 -9.55
N GLU A 156 32.52 23.45 -10.32
CA GLU A 156 33.89 23.51 -9.83
C GLU A 156 34.00 24.54 -8.69
N GLY A 157 34.02 24.09 -7.43
CA GLY A 157 34.30 24.96 -6.30
C GLY A 157 33.66 24.52 -4.99
N GLY A 158 34.27 23.55 -4.30
CA GLY A 158 33.85 23.15 -2.96
C GLY A 158 34.62 21.95 -2.43
N GLU A 159 35.89 22.14 -2.05
CA GLU A 159 36.59 21.18 -1.19
C GLU A 159 35.90 21.17 0.18
N GLY A 160 35.05 20.18 0.44
CA GLY A 160 34.46 19.96 1.76
C GLY A 160 33.00 19.52 1.73
N ALA A 161 32.68 18.42 1.06
CA ALA A 161 31.45 17.67 1.33
C ALA A 161 31.82 16.18 1.40
N GLY A 162 31.43 15.55 2.52
CA GLY A 162 31.70 14.14 2.78
C GLY A 162 31.06 13.22 1.74
N GLU A 163 31.54 11.98 1.73
CA GLU A 163 31.21 10.86 0.86
C GLU A 163 29.73 10.41 0.92
N HIS A 164 28.78 11.31 0.66
CA HIS A 164 27.43 10.94 0.25
C HIS A 164 27.36 11.06 -1.27
N GLU A 165 27.71 9.96 -1.95
CA GLU A 165 27.40 9.77 -3.37
C GLU A 165 25.89 9.98 -3.56
N GLY A 166 25.50 11.12 -4.16
CA GLY A 166 24.10 11.43 -4.40
C GLY A 166 23.46 10.35 -5.28
N GLN A 167 22.52 9.60 -4.71
CA GLN A 167 21.76 8.62 -5.47
C GLN A 167 20.91 9.36 -6.54
N PRO A 168 20.78 8.81 -7.76
CA PRO A 168 19.89 9.37 -8.76
C PRO A 168 18.46 9.45 -8.22
N HIS A 169 17.80 10.58 -8.50
CA HIS A 169 16.44 10.86 -8.04
C HIS A 169 15.45 9.87 -8.65
N LYS A 170 14.65 9.19 -7.81
CA LYS A 170 13.72 8.12 -8.22
C LYS A 170 12.29 8.63 -8.29
N ALA A 171 11.97 9.41 -9.33
CA ALA A 171 10.63 9.98 -9.51
C ALA A 171 9.61 8.92 -9.96
N ILE A 172 8.36 9.02 -9.49
CA ILE A 172 7.22 8.32 -10.09
C ILE A 172 6.61 9.20 -11.19
N ALA A 173 6.31 8.61 -12.34
CA ALA A 173 5.87 9.37 -13.52
C ALA A 173 4.64 8.79 -14.25
N ILE A 174 3.83 9.68 -14.83
CA ILE A 174 2.75 9.37 -15.75
C ILE A 174 3.12 9.94 -17.11
N PHE A 175 3.33 9.09 -18.11
CA PHE A 175 3.51 9.52 -19.50
C PHE A 175 2.16 9.69 -20.17
N LEU A 176 1.86 10.92 -20.60
CA LEU A 176 0.70 11.26 -21.42
C LEU A 176 1.15 11.41 -22.87
N LEU A 177 0.77 10.45 -23.72
CA LEU A 177 1.17 10.42 -25.12
C LEU A 177 0.07 10.96 -26.03
N ASN A 178 0.45 11.83 -26.97
CA ASN A 178 -0.41 12.29 -28.06
C ASN A 178 0.36 12.23 -29.41
N LEU A 179 0.44 11.04 -29.97
CA LEU A 179 1.32 10.74 -31.11
C LEU A 179 0.61 10.90 -32.46
N ASP A 180 1.29 11.45 -33.46
CA ASP A 180 0.73 11.76 -34.78
C ASP A 180 0.64 10.49 -35.65
N LYS A 181 -0.58 9.95 -35.80
CA LYS A 181 -0.83 8.73 -36.58
C LYS A 181 -0.43 8.87 -38.05
N THR A 182 -0.48 10.07 -38.62
CA THR A 182 -0.11 10.25 -40.04
C THR A 182 1.40 10.06 -40.26
N ARG A 183 2.22 10.39 -39.25
CA ARG A 183 3.66 10.17 -39.25
C ARG A 183 4.03 8.72 -38.94
N MET A 184 3.26 8.10 -38.06
CA MET A 184 3.44 6.70 -37.67
C MET A 184 2.90 5.69 -38.70
N ASP A 185 2.08 6.11 -39.66
CA ASP A 185 1.42 5.24 -40.64
C ASP A 185 2.43 4.41 -41.47
N PRO A 186 2.56 3.09 -41.22
CA PRO A 186 3.57 2.25 -41.87
C PRO A 186 3.38 2.15 -43.38
N SER A 187 2.18 2.46 -43.90
CA SER A 187 1.86 2.42 -45.34
C SER A 187 2.38 3.64 -46.11
N ARG A 188 2.65 4.75 -45.43
CA ARG A 188 3.17 5.99 -46.01
C ARG A 188 4.70 6.03 -45.92
N PRO A 189 5.41 6.76 -46.79
CA PRO A 189 6.84 7.02 -46.58
C PRO A 189 7.05 7.75 -45.26
N ALA A 190 8.21 7.53 -44.63
CA ALA A 190 8.56 8.26 -43.41
C ALA A 190 8.51 9.78 -43.67
N PRO A 191 7.94 10.57 -42.74
CA PRO A 191 7.82 12.00 -42.93
C PRO A 191 9.21 12.64 -43.10
N SER A 192 9.32 13.57 -44.05
CA SER A 192 10.54 14.32 -44.34
C SER A 192 10.23 15.82 -44.31
N GLY A 193 10.83 16.57 -43.38
CA GLY A 193 10.65 18.01 -43.24
C GLY A 193 10.44 18.44 -41.78
N PRO A 194 10.53 19.75 -41.47
CA PRO A 194 10.24 20.28 -40.14
C PRO A 194 8.76 20.08 -39.78
N LEU A 195 8.44 19.93 -38.49
CA LEU A 195 7.07 19.86 -38.01
C LEU A 195 6.32 21.15 -38.40
N THR A 196 5.33 21.05 -39.28
CA THR A 196 4.51 22.20 -39.69
C THR A 196 3.58 22.60 -38.55
N SER A 197 3.55 23.90 -38.21
CA SER A 197 2.91 24.45 -37.00
C SER A 197 1.38 24.62 -37.08
N ALA A 198 0.76 24.53 -38.26
CA ALA A 198 -0.69 24.58 -38.40
C ALA A 198 -1.18 23.56 -39.42
N LEU A 199 -2.25 22.84 -39.07
CA LEU A 199 -2.93 21.89 -39.95
C LEU A 199 -4.09 22.60 -40.66
N SER A 200 -4.28 22.32 -41.95
CA SER A 200 -5.54 22.65 -42.63
C SER A 200 -6.70 21.79 -42.13
N GLU A 201 -7.94 22.20 -42.41
CA GLU A 201 -9.14 21.44 -42.04
C GLU A 201 -9.11 20.01 -42.60
N GLU A 202 -8.73 19.85 -43.87
CA GLU A 202 -8.54 18.53 -44.51
C GLU A 202 -7.44 17.70 -43.82
N GLN A 203 -6.33 18.34 -43.40
CA GLN A 203 -5.26 17.66 -42.68
C GLN A 203 -5.68 17.25 -41.26
N LEU A 204 -6.56 18.04 -40.64
CA LEU A 204 -7.09 17.78 -39.31
C LEU A 204 -8.07 16.60 -39.29
N GLU A 205 -8.91 16.47 -40.32
CA GLU A 205 -9.72 15.25 -40.53
C GLU A 205 -8.86 14.01 -40.82
N ALA A 206 -7.75 14.18 -41.54
CA ALA A 206 -6.83 13.10 -41.87
C ALA A 206 -5.93 12.64 -40.70
N GLN A 207 -5.92 13.34 -39.56
CA GLN A 207 -5.04 13.04 -38.41
C GLN A 207 -5.27 11.66 -37.80
N GLU A 208 -6.44 11.03 -37.99
CA GLU A 208 -6.68 9.65 -37.52
C GLU A 208 -5.95 8.59 -38.35
N GLY A 209 -5.35 8.94 -39.49
CA GLY A 209 -4.54 8.03 -40.31
C GLY A 209 -5.31 6.88 -40.97
N GLY A 210 -6.61 6.72 -40.71
CA GLY A 210 -7.45 5.63 -41.22
C GLY A 210 -7.21 4.28 -40.54
N TYR A 211 -6.43 4.23 -39.46
CA TYR A 211 -6.11 3.02 -38.71
C TYR A 211 -6.24 3.23 -37.18
N SER A 212 -6.42 2.14 -36.45
CA SER A 212 -6.33 2.14 -34.98
C SER A 212 -5.21 1.20 -34.50
N TYR A 213 -4.70 1.45 -33.30
CA TYR A 213 -3.74 0.56 -32.66
C TYR A 213 -4.00 0.46 -31.16
N ALA A 214 -3.59 -0.64 -30.55
CA ALA A 214 -3.63 -0.86 -29.11
C ALA A 214 -2.38 -1.61 -28.63
N TYR A 215 -2.07 -1.45 -27.35
CA TYR A 215 -0.91 -2.08 -26.73
C TYR A 215 -1.26 -3.44 -26.14
N SER A 216 -0.41 -4.43 -26.35
CA SER A 216 -0.37 -5.67 -25.56
C SER A 216 0.85 -5.66 -24.64
N TYR A 217 0.74 -6.32 -23.48
CA TYR A 217 1.88 -6.49 -22.57
C TYR A 217 2.15 -7.98 -22.34
N ASN A 218 3.29 -8.47 -22.82
CA ASN A 218 3.66 -9.89 -22.92
C ASN A 218 2.56 -10.75 -23.58
N GLY A 219 1.95 -10.22 -24.65
CA GLY A 219 0.84 -10.85 -25.36
C GLY A 219 -0.48 -10.91 -24.57
N ALA A 220 -0.58 -10.17 -23.46
CA ALA A 220 -1.75 -10.14 -22.59
C ALA A 220 -2.61 -8.91 -22.86
N GLY A 221 -3.90 -9.15 -23.14
CA GLY A 221 -4.90 -8.11 -23.34
C GLY A 221 -4.54 -7.10 -24.43
N HIS A 222 -5.45 -6.16 -24.62
CA HIS A 222 -5.22 -4.98 -25.43
C HIS A 222 -5.73 -3.76 -24.65
N ALA A 223 -4.90 -2.73 -24.53
CA ALA A 223 -5.20 -1.53 -23.76
C ALA A 223 -4.60 -0.26 -24.40
N GLN A 224 -5.04 0.89 -23.90
CA GLN A 224 -4.46 2.22 -24.20
C GLN A 224 -3.52 2.69 -23.08
N THR A 225 -3.59 2.02 -21.94
CA THR A 225 -2.88 2.31 -20.70
C THR A 225 -2.09 1.07 -20.28
N TRP A 226 -0.91 1.26 -19.70
CA TRP A 226 -0.19 0.17 -19.07
C TRP A 226 0.75 0.63 -17.96
N LEU A 227 1.00 -0.26 -17.00
CA LEU A 227 2.09 -0.16 -16.03
C LEU A 227 3.40 -0.64 -16.64
N SER A 228 4.46 0.18 -16.62
CA SER A 228 5.77 -0.23 -17.14
C SER A 228 6.55 -1.13 -16.17
N HIS A 229 7.66 -1.71 -16.62
CA HIS A 229 8.62 -2.37 -15.70
C HIS A 229 9.29 -1.42 -14.71
N GLY A 230 9.32 -0.11 -15.01
CA GLY A 230 9.99 0.93 -14.22
C GLY A 230 9.09 1.58 -13.17
N ARG A 231 9.35 2.87 -12.91
CA ARG A 231 8.59 3.72 -11.99
C ARG A 231 7.60 4.64 -12.72
N TYR A 232 7.11 4.21 -13.87
CA TYR A 232 6.17 5.02 -14.63
C TYR A 232 5.02 4.21 -15.22
N VAL A 233 3.95 4.92 -15.54
CA VAL A 233 2.77 4.40 -16.22
C VAL A 233 2.57 5.19 -17.49
N VAL A 234 1.88 4.61 -18.45
CA VAL A 234 1.65 5.25 -19.75
C VAL A 234 0.17 5.32 -20.05
N ILE A 235 -0.26 6.48 -20.55
CA ILE A 235 -1.60 6.73 -21.07
C ILE A 235 -1.42 7.29 -22.48
N ASP A 236 -1.83 6.51 -23.48
CA ASP A 236 -1.80 6.94 -24.87
C ASP A 236 -3.19 7.44 -25.32
N LEU A 237 -3.29 8.74 -25.56
CA LEU A 237 -4.51 9.44 -25.95
C LEU A 237 -4.81 9.28 -27.46
N SER A 238 -3.82 8.88 -28.27
CA SER A 238 -4.00 8.62 -29.69
C SER A 238 -4.29 7.15 -29.99
N ALA A 239 -3.90 6.22 -29.11
CA ALA A 239 -4.29 4.81 -29.18
C ALA A 239 -5.81 4.58 -29.05
N GLY A 240 -6.28 3.41 -29.51
CA GLY A 240 -7.69 3.01 -29.41
C GLY A 240 -8.63 3.68 -30.41
N PRO A 241 -9.96 3.69 -30.15
CA PRO A 241 -10.59 3.24 -28.90
C PRO A 241 -10.59 1.73 -28.73
N ILE A 242 -10.61 1.26 -27.49
CA ILE A 242 -10.73 -0.15 -27.15
C ILE A 242 -11.78 -0.42 -26.07
N THR A 243 -12.36 -1.61 -26.09
CA THR A 243 -13.28 -2.10 -25.06
C THR A 243 -12.71 -3.34 -24.39
N PHE A 244 -12.66 -3.35 -23.06
CA PHE A 244 -12.31 -4.54 -22.31
C PHE A 244 -12.82 -4.48 -20.87
N GLY A 245 -13.08 -5.63 -20.27
CA GLY A 245 -13.62 -5.71 -18.91
C GLY A 245 -14.22 -7.07 -18.59
N HIS A 246 -14.77 -7.17 -17.39
CA HIS A 246 -15.47 -8.36 -16.92
C HIS A 246 -16.87 -8.45 -17.56
N LEU A 247 -17.34 -9.65 -17.90
CA LEU A 247 -18.61 -9.89 -18.60
C LEU A 247 -19.83 -9.72 -17.70
N ASP A 248 -19.69 -10.05 -16.42
CA ASP A 248 -20.81 -10.00 -15.46
C ASP A 248 -20.97 -8.60 -14.82
N GLU A 249 -19.97 -7.72 -14.98
CA GLU A 249 -19.89 -6.43 -14.31
C GLU A 249 -19.68 -5.32 -15.35
N ALA A 250 -20.68 -4.44 -15.50
CA ALA A 250 -20.55 -3.27 -16.37
C ALA A 250 -19.71 -2.15 -15.73
N GLU A 251 -19.62 -2.13 -14.40
CA GLU A 251 -18.83 -1.14 -13.66
C GLU A 251 -17.34 -1.44 -13.78
N GLY A 252 -16.54 -0.40 -13.99
CA GLY A 252 -15.08 -0.51 -14.14
C GLY A 252 -14.59 -1.01 -15.50
N ALA A 253 -15.47 -1.42 -16.40
CA ALA A 253 -15.09 -1.81 -17.75
C ALA A 253 -14.54 -0.61 -18.54
N VAL A 254 -13.49 -0.84 -19.32
CA VAL A 254 -12.93 0.16 -20.22
C VAL A 254 -13.78 0.20 -21.49
N VAL A 255 -14.31 1.37 -21.79
CA VAL A 255 -15.14 1.67 -22.96
C VAL A 255 -14.52 2.82 -23.75
N PRO A 256 -14.95 3.10 -25.00
CA PRO A 256 -14.33 4.13 -25.84
C PRO A 256 -14.27 5.54 -25.23
N GLY A 257 -15.12 5.83 -24.24
CA GLY A 257 -15.13 7.10 -23.50
C GLY A 257 -14.36 7.10 -22.18
N THR A 258 -13.76 5.97 -21.77
CA THR A 258 -13.00 5.87 -20.51
C THR A 258 -11.68 6.64 -20.58
N ILE A 259 -10.96 6.53 -21.69
CA ILE A 259 -9.73 7.31 -21.95
C ILE A 259 -10.08 8.47 -22.88
N PRO A 260 -9.82 9.73 -22.50
CA PRO A 260 -10.16 10.88 -23.33
C PRO A 260 -9.36 10.87 -24.63
N ARG A 261 -10.01 11.24 -25.75
CA ARG A 261 -9.37 11.32 -27.06
C ARG A 261 -9.21 12.77 -27.49
N VAL A 262 -8.04 13.13 -28.00
CA VAL A 262 -7.77 14.51 -28.47
C VAL A 262 -8.70 14.92 -29.61
N ARG A 263 -9.08 13.97 -30.48
CA ARG A 263 -10.01 14.19 -31.58
C ARG A 263 -11.33 14.84 -31.13
N SER A 264 -11.85 14.47 -29.96
CA SER A 264 -13.18 14.93 -29.51
C SER A 264 -13.21 16.42 -29.18
N MET A 265 -12.05 17.08 -29.01
CA MET A 265 -11.95 18.53 -28.88
C MET A 265 -12.23 19.28 -30.18
N PHE A 266 -11.98 18.65 -31.33
CA PHE A 266 -11.98 19.32 -32.63
C PHE A 266 -13.10 18.86 -33.56
N LEU A 267 -13.49 17.58 -33.49
CA LEU A 267 -14.48 16.98 -34.38
C LEU A 267 -15.74 16.61 -33.61
N THR A 268 -16.91 17.02 -34.12
CA THR A 268 -18.23 16.78 -33.50
C THR A 268 -18.76 15.37 -33.72
N ASP A 269 -18.23 14.64 -34.70
CA ASP A 269 -18.72 13.33 -35.13
C ASP A 269 -17.84 12.22 -34.54
N GLU A 270 -18.16 11.79 -33.32
CA GLU A 270 -17.78 10.47 -32.83
C GLU A 270 -18.68 9.44 -33.55
N PRO A 271 -18.13 8.41 -34.22
CA PRO A 271 -18.93 7.32 -34.78
C PRO A 271 -19.48 6.48 -33.64
N THR A 272 -20.59 6.94 -33.05
CA THR A 272 -21.39 6.10 -32.16
C THR A 272 -21.79 4.83 -32.92
N LEU A 273 -21.46 3.67 -32.33
CA LEU A 273 -21.79 2.34 -32.85
C LEU A 273 -23.27 2.26 -33.25
N SER A 274 -23.56 2.44 -34.52
CA SER A 274 -24.89 2.32 -35.11
C SER A 274 -24.84 1.57 -36.44
N SER A 275 -24.23 0.38 -36.44
CA SER A 275 -24.38 -0.58 -37.54
C SER A 275 -24.13 -2.04 -37.15
N SER A 276 -24.62 -2.48 -35.99
CA SER A 276 -24.92 -3.91 -35.78
C SER A 276 -26.13 -4.08 -34.86
N SER A 277 -26.87 -5.16 -35.08
CA SER A 277 -28.33 -5.31 -34.90
C SER A 277 -28.86 -5.44 -33.47
N SER A 278 -28.37 -4.66 -32.50
CA SER A 278 -28.92 -4.62 -31.13
C SER A 278 -29.08 -3.18 -30.63
N ALA A 279 -29.93 -2.41 -31.31
CA ALA A 279 -30.18 -1.00 -31.05
C ALA A 279 -31.11 -0.70 -29.84
N ALA A 280 -31.40 -1.67 -28.97
CA ALA A 280 -32.43 -1.48 -27.93
C ALA A 280 -31.91 -1.00 -26.56
N ALA A 281 -30.60 -1.07 -26.28
CA ALA A 281 -30.07 -0.77 -24.93
C ALA A 281 -29.18 0.49 -24.85
N THR A 282 -28.66 1.01 -25.97
CA THR A 282 -27.72 2.15 -26.01
C THR A 282 -28.37 3.48 -26.44
N ALA A 283 -29.67 3.51 -26.70
CA ALA A 283 -30.39 4.68 -27.24
C ALA A 283 -30.59 5.85 -26.24
N HIS A 284 -30.11 5.75 -24.99
CA HIS A 284 -30.35 6.76 -23.95
C HIS A 284 -29.12 7.57 -23.50
N LEU A 285 -27.94 7.37 -24.09
CA LEU A 285 -26.78 8.24 -23.82
C LEU A 285 -26.73 9.35 -24.88
N PRO A 286 -26.94 10.63 -24.51
CA PRO A 286 -26.87 11.72 -25.47
C PRO A 286 -25.43 11.85 -25.97
N ALA A 287 -25.24 11.82 -27.30
CA ALA A 287 -24.03 12.27 -27.95
C ALA A 287 -23.83 13.75 -27.62
N ARG A 288 -23.04 14.03 -26.59
CA ARG A 288 -22.67 15.40 -26.21
C ARG A 288 -21.42 15.80 -26.98
N PRO A 289 -21.36 17.02 -27.54
CA PRO A 289 -20.09 17.59 -27.95
C PRO A 289 -19.17 17.59 -26.73
N GLN A 290 -18.01 16.95 -26.82
CA GLN A 290 -17.03 16.97 -25.73
C GLN A 290 -16.32 18.32 -25.80
N SER A 291 -16.71 19.25 -24.92
CA SER A 291 -15.98 20.51 -24.77
C SER A 291 -14.54 20.24 -24.32
N LYS A 292 -13.64 21.21 -24.54
CA LYS A 292 -12.29 21.20 -23.95
C LYS A 292 -12.34 20.91 -22.43
N ASP A 293 -13.39 21.36 -21.76
CA ASP A 293 -13.63 21.11 -20.34
C ASP A 293 -13.91 19.64 -20.03
N TYR A 294 -14.67 18.93 -20.88
CA TYR A 294 -14.91 17.50 -20.70
C TYR A 294 -13.62 16.71 -20.86
N PHE A 295 -12.84 16.99 -21.91
CA PHE A 295 -11.52 16.35 -22.08
C PHE A 295 -10.64 16.58 -20.85
N SER A 296 -10.60 17.83 -20.36
CA SER A 296 -9.80 18.20 -19.19
C SER A 296 -10.25 17.41 -17.96
N GLY A 297 -11.55 17.37 -17.67
CA GLY A 297 -12.10 16.59 -16.57
C GLY A 297 -11.80 15.09 -16.67
N ALA A 298 -11.97 14.51 -17.86
CA ALA A 298 -11.66 13.10 -18.10
C ALA A 298 -10.15 12.80 -17.99
N LEU A 299 -9.28 13.73 -18.42
CA LEU A 299 -7.83 13.58 -18.25
C LEU A 299 -7.44 13.59 -16.77
N ALA A 300 -8.00 14.52 -16.00
CA ALA A 300 -7.77 14.57 -14.56
C ALA A 300 -8.28 13.31 -13.85
N ASP A 301 -9.40 12.74 -14.28
CA ASP A 301 -9.96 11.49 -13.74
C ASP A 301 -9.03 10.30 -13.98
N VAL A 302 -8.51 10.11 -15.20
CA VAL A 302 -7.58 9.02 -15.51
C VAL A 302 -6.24 9.19 -14.76
N VAL A 303 -5.75 10.42 -14.63
CA VAL A 303 -4.54 10.71 -13.83
C VAL A 303 -4.78 10.39 -12.34
N SER A 304 -5.95 10.76 -11.81
CA SER A 304 -6.32 10.46 -10.42
C SER A 304 -6.45 8.94 -10.21
N SER A 305 -7.03 8.22 -11.17
CA SER A 305 -7.11 6.75 -11.16
C SER A 305 -5.73 6.10 -11.08
N ALA A 306 -4.71 6.64 -11.78
CA ALA A 306 -3.33 6.14 -11.65
C ALA A 306 -2.81 6.25 -10.21
N VAL A 307 -3.12 7.38 -9.54
CA VAL A 307 -2.71 7.60 -8.15
C VAL A 307 -3.42 6.61 -7.22
N GLU A 308 -4.74 6.46 -7.35
CA GLU A 308 -5.56 5.58 -6.51
C GLU A 308 -5.20 4.10 -6.66
N HIS A 309 -4.79 3.65 -7.85
CA HIS A 309 -4.60 2.22 -8.12
C HIS A 309 -3.14 1.76 -8.17
N LEU A 310 -2.18 2.66 -8.38
CA LEU A 310 -0.78 2.28 -8.62
C LEU A 310 0.22 2.97 -7.69
N PHE A 311 0.06 4.28 -7.42
CA PHE A 311 1.05 5.05 -6.66
C PHE A 311 0.78 5.01 -5.15
N SER A 312 -0.47 5.19 -4.76
CA SER A 312 -0.93 5.06 -3.39
C SER A 312 -2.16 4.15 -3.34
N PRO A 313 -2.05 2.87 -3.74
CA PRO A 313 -3.15 1.95 -3.65
C PRO A 313 -3.50 1.63 -2.21
N ASP A 314 -4.70 1.08 -2.05
CA ASP A 314 -5.11 0.42 -0.83
C ASP A 314 -4.14 -0.69 -0.42
N VAL A 315 -4.18 -1.00 0.88
CA VAL A 315 -3.38 -2.06 1.48
C VAL A 315 -4.26 -3.28 1.72
N ARG A 316 -3.87 -4.43 1.17
CA ARG A 316 -4.64 -5.68 1.32
C ARG A 316 -4.65 -6.17 2.77
N PHE A 317 -3.46 -6.28 3.37
CA PHE A 317 -3.25 -6.72 4.76
C PHE A 317 -2.31 -5.76 5.47
N LEU A 318 -2.56 -5.46 6.74
CA LEU A 318 -1.66 -4.59 7.51
C LEU A 318 -0.34 -5.33 7.77
N ASN A 319 0.71 -4.99 7.04
CA ASN A 319 2.02 -5.62 7.22
C ASN A 319 2.84 -4.88 8.30
N VAL A 320 2.77 -5.40 9.52
CA VAL A 320 3.48 -4.88 10.70
C VAL A 320 4.82 -5.59 10.92
N ASP A 321 5.18 -6.53 10.05
CA ASP A 321 6.27 -7.45 10.29
C ASP A 321 7.61 -6.71 10.42
N VAL A 322 8.33 -6.96 11.51
CA VAL A 322 9.66 -6.41 11.80
C VAL A 322 10.76 -7.47 11.75
N SER A 323 10.43 -8.67 11.26
CA SER A 323 11.34 -9.80 11.15
C SER A 323 12.62 -9.44 10.38
N HIS A 324 13.76 -9.97 10.81
CA HIS A 324 15.00 -9.88 10.02
C HIS A 324 15.07 -10.96 8.95
N ARG A 325 14.25 -12.01 9.06
CA ARG A 325 14.24 -13.14 8.15
C ARG A 325 12.82 -13.51 7.76
N VAL A 326 12.61 -13.75 6.48
CA VAL A 326 11.35 -14.26 5.92
C VAL A 326 11.57 -15.65 5.36
N LEU A 327 10.88 -16.64 5.92
CA LEU A 327 10.85 -18.02 5.44
C LEU A 327 9.60 -18.23 4.60
N VAL A 328 9.77 -18.45 3.29
CA VAL A 328 8.67 -18.83 2.39
C VAL A 328 8.73 -20.32 2.15
N ALA A 329 7.69 -21.05 2.57
CA ALA A 329 7.60 -22.50 2.45
C ALA A 329 6.63 -22.90 1.32
N VAL A 330 7.16 -23.23 0.14
CA VAL A 330 6.37 -23.64 -1.02
C VAL A 330 6.09 -25.15 -0.96
N ILE A 331 4.90 -25.52 -0.51
CA ILE A 331 4.47 -26.91 -0.35
C ILE A 331 3.54 -27.29 -1.49
N VAL A 332 4.01 -28.17 -2.37
CA VAL A 332 3.22 -28.72 -3.47
C VAL A 332 2.48 -29.97 -2.99
N LEU A 333 1.16 -29.90 -3.00
CA LEU A 333 0.26 -31.01 -2.72
C LEU A 333 -0.32 -31.52 -4.04
N SER A 334 -0.02 -32.78 -4.38
CA SER A 334 -0.42 -33.35 -5.68
C SER A 334 -1.27 -34.61 -5.56
N ASN A 335 -2.34 -34.69 -6.34
CA ASN A 335 -3.16 -35.92 -6.43
C ASN A 335 -2.71 -36.86 -7.56
N HIS A 336 -1.64 -36.50 -8.29
CA HIS A 336 -1.18 -37.19 -9.49
C HIS A 336 0.34 -37.38 -9.52
N ARG A 337 0.81 -38.19 -10.46
CA ARG A 337 2.24 -38.44 -10.73
C ARG A 337 2.70 -38.02 -12.14
N LEU A 338 1.91 -37.19 -12.82
CA LEU A 338 2.17 -36.77 -14.21
C LEU A 338 3.46 -35.94 -14.35
N PHE A 339 3.69 -35.02 -13.41
CA PHE A 339 4.88 -34.18 -13.33
C PHE A 339 5.09 -33.72 -11.88
N ASN A 340 6.27 -33.19 -11.59
CA ASN A 340 6.58 -32.53 -10.33
C ASN A 340 6.80 -31.03 -10.60
N PRO A 341 5.93 -30.12 -10.11
CA PRO A 341 6.08 -28.68 -10.31
C PRO A 341 7.43 -28.08 -9.87
N LEU A 342 8.13 -28.74 -8.95
CA LEU A 342 9.44 -28.29 -8.45
C LEU A 342 10.61 -28.83 -9.29
N ALA A 343 10.37 -29.81 -10.17
CA ALA A 343 11.41 -30.31 -11.07
C ALA A 343 11.61 -29.31 -12.22
N PRO A 344 12.85 -28.84 -12.48
CA PRO A 344 13.11 -27.88 -13.55
C PRO A 344 12.97 -28.53 -14.94
N GLY A 345 12.65 -27.71 -15.94
CA GLY A 345 12.78 -28.09 -17.36
C GLY A 345 11.49 -28.48 -18.09
N HIS A 346 10.31 -28.15 -17.54
CA HIS A 346 9.03 -28.32 -18.24
C HIS A 346 8.09 -27.13 -18.06
N ALA A 347 7.07 -26.98 -18.92
CA ALA A 347 6.17 -25.82 -18.92
C ALA A 347 5.41 -25.59 -17.58
N HIS A 348 5.24 -26.65 -16.79
CA HIS A 348 4.57 -26.63 -15.49
C HIS A 348 5.51 -26.33 -14.30
N SER A 349 6.81 -26.11 -14.57
CA SER A 349 7.82 -25.99 -13.51
C SER A 349 7.87 -24.58 -12.96
N VAL A 350 8.10 -24.47 -11.65
CA VAL A 350 8.34 -23.19 -10.98
C VAL A 350 9.84 -22.90 -11.00
N ASN A 351 10.22 -21.68 -11.38
CA ASN A 351 11.58 -21.21 -11.23
C ASN A 351 11.75 -20.60 -9.83
N LEU A 352 12.25 -21.43 -8.89
CA LEU A 352 12.44 -21.04 -7.49
C LEU A 352 13.47 -19.90 -7.34
N HIS A 353 14.53 -19.87 -8.13
CA HIS A 353 15.53 -18.80 -8.10
C HIS A 353 14.93 -17.46 -8.57
N HIS A 354 14.10 -17.48 -9.61
CA HIS A 354 13.38 -16.28 -10.04
C HIS A 354 12.40 -15.82 -8.96
N LEU A 355 11.68 -16.76 -8.32
CA LEU A 355 10.75 -16.45 -7.23
C LEU A 355 11.47 -15.82 -6.04
N GLU A 356 12.60 -16.39 -5.61
CA GLU A 356 13.44 -15.87 -4.54
C GLU A 356 13.96 -14.46 -4.85
N ALA A 357 14.39 -14.21 -6.09
CA ALA A 357 14.81 -12.88 -6.54
C ALA A 357 13.65 -11.87 -6.49
N GLN A 358 12.43 -12.28 -6.86
CA GLN A 358 11.25 -11.42 -6.74
C GLN A 358 10.93 -11.11 -5.27
N ILE A 359 10.93 -12.12 -4.39
CA ILE A 359 10.68 -11.93 -2.95
C ILE A 359 11.73 -10.99 -2.35
N THR A 360 13.01 -11.17 -2.68
CA THR A 360 14.10 -10.31 -2.22
C THR A 360 13.89 -8.86 -2.65
N GLY A 361 13.37 -8.64 -3.87
CA GLY A 361 13.02 -7.30 -4.35
C GLY A 361 11.88 -6.63 -3.57
N MET A 362 10.93 -7.42 -3.03
CA MET A 362 9.79 -6.92 -2.24
C MET A 362 10.18 -6.48 -0.82
N LEU A 363 11.22 -7.09 -0.24
CA LEU A 363 11.59 -6.86 1.15
C LEU A 363 12.46 -5.62 1.37
N ALA A 364 12.60 -5.23 2.65
CA ALA A 364 13.48 -4.14 3.05
C ALA A 364 14.96 -4.56 2.94
N PRO A 365 15.89 -3.60 2.69
CA PRO A 365 17.31 -3.88 2.62
C PRO A 365 17.82 -4.58 3.89
N GLY A 366 18.53 -5.69 3.74
CA GLY A 366 19.10 -6.46 4.84
C GLY A 366 18.17 -7.51 5.46
N GLN A 367 16.92 -7.66 5.01
CA GLN A 367 16.09 -8.81 5.37
C GLN A 367 16.54 -10.06 4.62
N GLU A 368 16.77 -11.16 5.34
CA GLU A 368 17.15 -12.45 4.77
C GLU A 368 15.91 -13.18 4.24
N VAL A 369 15.96 -13.65 3.00
CA VAL A 369 14.93 -14.54 2.43
C VAL A 369 15.43 -15.96 2.49
N VAL A 370 14.60 -16.87 2.99
CA VAL A 370 14.84 -18.30 2.87
C VAL A 370 13.65 -18.95 2.19
N LEU A 371 13.88 -19.49 1.01
CA LEU A 371 12.88 -20.23 0.25
C LEU A 371 13.09 -21.73 0.46
N VAL A 372 12.10 -22.39 1.07
CA VAL A 372 12.07 -23.85 1.20
C VAL A 372 10.95 -24.38 0.32
N SER A 373 11.17 -25.52 -0.32
CA SER A 373 10.13 -26.16 -1.12
C SER A 373 10.04 -27.65 -0.82
N GLY A 374 8.82 -28.19 -0.87
CA GLY A 374 8.52 -29.60 -0.63
C GLY A 374 7.42 -30.09 -1.55
N TRP A 375 7.50 -31.35 -1.99
CA TRP A 375 6.46 -32.00 -2.80
C TRP A 375 5.91 -33.19 -2.04
N HIS A 376 4.59 -33.23 -1.90
CA HIS A 376 3.86 -34.26 -1.17
C HIS A 376 2.71 -34.79 -2.01
N SER A 377 2.45 -36.09 -1.91
CA SER A 377 1.24 -36.67 -2.49
C SER A 377 0.07 -36.45 -1.54
N LEU A 378 -1.05 -35.92 -2.04
CA LEU A 378 -2.29 -35.80 -1.27
C LEU A 378 -2.78 -37.15 -0.74
N HIS A 379 -2.45 -38.26 -1.43
CA HIS A 379 -2.78 -39.62 -1.01
C HIS A 379 -2.11 -40.02 0.31
N ASP A 380 -0.98 -39.42 0.65
CA ASP A 380 -0.27 -39.68 1.91
C ASP A 380 -0.86 -38.84 3.08
N HIS A 381 -1.75 -37.90 2.77
CA HIS A 381 -2.34 -36.95 3.70
C HIS A 381 -3.88 -36.99 3.62
N GLU A 382 -4.50 -38.03 4.19
CA GLU A 382 -5.95 -38.29 4.13
C GLU A 382 -6.79 -37.05 4.49
N ARG A 383 -6.41 -36.34 5.56
CA ARG A 383 -7.15 -35.15 6.04
C ARG A 383 -7.07 -33.98 5.07
N LEU A 384 -5.90 -33.75 4.48
CA LEU A 384 -5.70 -32.68 3.50
C LEU A 384 -6.44 -33.01 2.19
N ALA A 385 -6.40 -34.27 1.75
CA ALA A 385 -7.17 -34.72 0.60
C ALA A 385 -8.69 -34.53 0.81
N MET A 386 -9.20 -34.93 1.98
CA MET A 386 -10.61 -34.70 2.34
C MET A 386 -10.96 -33.21 2.40
N ALA A 387 -10.07 -32.36 2.90
CA ALA A 387 -10.29 -30.91 2.97
C ALA A 387 -10.40 -30.30 1.57
N VAL A 388 -9.50 -30.68 0.65
CA VAL A 388 -9.55 -30.24 -0.76
C VAL A 388 -10.88 -30.61 -1.40
N GLU A 389 -11.30 -31.87 -1.29
CA GLU A 389 -12.59 -32.33 -1.84
C GLU A 389 -13.79 -31.59 -1.22
N LYS A 390 -13.80 -31.38 0.10
CA LYS A 390 -14.86 -30.63 0.79
C LYS A 390 -14.92 -29.16 0.40
N ALA A 391 -13.81 -28.59 -0.05
CA ALA A 391 -13.74 -27.19 -0.46
C ALA A 391 -14.20 -26.97 -1.91
N ILE A 392 -14.36 -28.03 -2.70
CA ILE A 392 -14.92 -27.89 -4.05
C ILE A 392 -16.41 -27.52 -3.95
N ARG A 393 -16.78 -26.48 -4.69
CA ARG A 393 -18.14 -25.95 -4.81
C ARG A 393 -18.55 -25.93 -6.27
N HIS A 394 -19.85 -25.97 -6.51
CA HIS A 394 -20.43 -25.96 -7.85
C HIS A 394 -21.38 -24.77 -7.99
N GLN A 395 -21.24 -24.01 -9.08
CA GLN A 395 -22.14 -22.92 -9.44
C GLN A 395 -22.82 -23.23 -10.78
N SER A 396 -24.13 -23.05 -10.86
CA SER A 396 -24.86 -23.08 -12.13
C SER A 396 -24.55 -21.80 -12.91
N VAL A 397 -24.07 -21.93 -14.14
CA VAL A 397 -23.70 -20.84 -15.05
C VAL A 397 -24.50 -20.95 -16.32
N VAL A 398 -24.96 -19.83 -16.86
CA VAL A 398 -25.55 -19.77 -18.20
C VAL A 398 -24.42 -19.57 -19.19
N LEU A 399 -24.22 -20.53 -20.09
CA LEU A 399 -23.24 -20.46 -21.16
C LEU A 399 -23.94 -19.93 -22.41
N THR A 400 -23.47 -18.79 -22.91
CA THR A 400 -23.94 -18.25 -24.19
C THR A 400 -23.03 -18.77 -25.30
N HIS A 401 -23.61 -19.47 -26.27
CA HIS A 401 -22.94 -19.98 -27.46
C HIS A 401 -22.78 -18.86 -28.50
N ALA A 402 -21.91 -19.08 -29.49
CA ALA A 402 -21.63 -18.10 -30.54
C ALA A 402 -22.84 -17.78 -31.43
N ASP A 403 -23.84 -18.65 -31.47
CA ASP A 403 -25.11 -18.46 -32.17
C ASP A 403 -26.15 -17.67 -31.34
N GLY A 404 -25.78 -17.20 -30.14
CA GLY A 404 -26.66 -16.49 -29.21
C GLY A 404 -27.60 -17.40 -28.43
N SER A 405 -27.54 -18.72 -28.62
CA SER A 405 -28.27 -19.68 -27.79
C SER A 405 -27.65 -19.76 -26.38
N THR A 406 -28.49 -20.05 -25.38
CA THR A 406 -28.04 -20.21 -23.99
C THR A 406 -28.22 -21.65 -23.55
N SER A 407 -27.21 -22.19 -22.87
CA SER A 407 -27.29 -23.48 -22.19
C SER A 407 -26.98 -23.33 -20.72
N HIS A 408 -27.50 -24.24 -19.90
CA HIS A 408 -27.15 -24.32 -18.49
C HIS A 408 -25.93 -25.23 -18.35
N GLY A 409 -24.86 -24.71 -17.78
CA GLY A 409 -23.69 -25.46 -17.36
C GLY A 409 -23.53 -25.42 -15.84
N THR A 410 -22.72 -26.32 -15.31
CA THR A 410 -22.22 -26.23 -13.94
C THR A 410 -20.73 -25.99 -14.01
N ARG A 411 -20.22 -25.08 -13.20
CA ARG A 411 -18.80 -24.80 -13.07
C ARG A 411 -18.35 -25.06 -11.65
N SER A 412 -17.28 -25.82 -11.51
CA SER A 412 -16.64 -26.04 -10.22
C SER A 412 -15.64 -24.95 -9.89
N PHE A 413 -15.56 -24.59 -8.61
CA PHE A 413 -14.53 -23.72 -8.08
C PHE A 413 -14.11 -24.19 -6.69
N LEU A 414 -12.90 -23.82 -6.28
CA LEU A 414 -12.35 -24.15 -4.97
C LEU A 414 -12.56 -22.99 -3.99
N ASP A 415 -13.26 -23.26 -2.89
CA ASP A 415 -13.48 -22.32 -1.80
C ASP A 415 -12.23 -22.21 -0.93
N ALA A 416 -11.38 -21.25 -1.26
CA ALA A 416 -10.05 -21.10 -0.68
C ALA A 416 -10.06 -20.70 0.81
N PRO A 417 -10.90 -19.75 1.28
CA PRO A 417 -11.04 -19.46 2.71
C PRO A 417 -11.48 -20.68 3.51
N TYR A 418 -12.47 -21.44 3.00
CA TYR A 418 -12.92 -22.66 3.65
C TYR A 418 -11.81 -23.72 3.70
N LEU A 419 -11.06 -23.90 2.60
CA LEU A 419 -9.94 -24.84 2.56
C LEU A 419 -8.86 -24.49 3.56
N LEU A 420 -8.46 -23.21 3.64
CA LEU A 420 -7.44 -22.75 4.57
C LEU A 420 -7.87 -22.99 6.02
N HIS A 421 -9.13 -22.70 6.34
CA HIS A 421 -9.69 -23.02 7.66
C HIS A 421 -9.66 -24.52 7.96
N GLN A 422 -9.98 -25.39 6.97
CA GLN A 422 -9.86 -26.84 7.14
C GLN A 422 -8.41 -27.30 7.33
N PHE A 423 -7.43 -26.65 6.69
CA PHE A 423 -6.01 -26.96 6.90
C PHE A 423 -5.56 -26.60 8.32
N HIS A 424 -6.03 -25.47 8.85
CA HIS A 424 -5.75 -25.05 10.22
C HIS A 424 -6.36 -26.01 11.26
N GLU A 425 -7.62 -26.41 11.07
CA GLU A 425 -8.30 -27.36 11.96
C GLU A 425 -7.86 -28.82 11.76
N SER A 426 -7.13 -29.11 10.68
CA SER A 426 -6.67 -30.47 10.43
C SER A 426 -5.59 -30.83 11.44
N ALA A 427 -5.70 -32.00 12.06
CA ALA A 427 -4.59 -32.54 12.87
C ALA A 427 -3.47 -33.14 11.98
N ASP A 428 -3.32 -32.65 10.74
CA ASP A 428 -2.18 -32.98 9.87
C ASP A 428 -1.01 -32.06 10.23
N MET A 429 0.07 -32.64 10.75
CA MET A 429 1.22 -31.88 11.26
C MET A 429 1.90 -31.03 10.18
N LEU A 430 1.80 -31.36 8.89
CA LEU A 430 2.47 -30.59 7.83
C LEU A 430 1.79 -29.22 7.69
N ALA A 431 0.47 -29.21 7.51
CA ALA A 431 -0.27 -27.98 7.28
C ALA A 431 -0.48 -27.20 8.58
N SER A 432 -0.90 -27.88 9.66
CA SER A 432 -1.21 -27.22 10.92
C SER A 432 0.03 -26.56 11.54
N ALA A 433 1.18 -27.25 11.58
CA ALA A 433 2.38 -26.69 12.18
C ALA A 433 2.96 -25.52 11.38
N LEU A 434 2.88 -25.57 10.03
CA LEU A 434 3.31 -24.45 9.19
C LEU A 434 2.40 -23.23 9.35
N LEU A 435 1.09 -23.44 9.50
CA LEU A 435 0.12 -22.36 9.75
C LEU A 435 0.25 -21.79 11.17
N GLU A 436 0.48 -22.64 12.17
CA GLU A 436 0.80 -22.21 13.55
C GLU A 436 2.09 -21.38 13.60
N ALA A 437 3.14 -21.81 12.88
CA ALA A 437 4.39 -21.06 12.75
C ALA A 437 4.22 -19.75 11.97
N ALA A 438 3.26 -19.69 11.02
CA ALA A 438 2.92 -18.45 10.31
C ALA A 438 2.20 -17.44 11.21
N HIS A 439 1.68 -17.86 12.37
CA HIS A 439 1.01 -16.96 13.28
C HIS A 439 1.99 -15.95 13.89
N PRO A 440 1.80 -14.63 13.71
CA PRO A 440 2.78 -13.60 14.09
C PRO A 440 3.20 -13.67 15.57
N ALA A 441 2.25 -13.95 16.47
CA ALA A 441 2.51 -14.04 17.91
C ALA A 441 3.38 -15.25 18.30
N LEU A 442 3.27 -16.37 17.58
CA LEU A 442 4.02 -17.60 17.88
C LEU A 442 5.37 -17.64 17.17
N SER A 443 5.45 -17.10 15.95
CA SER A 443 6.69 -17.00 15.16
C SER A 443 7.77 -16.17 15.88
N ALA A 444 7.37 -15.19 16.69
CA ALA A 444 8.28 -14.48 17.58
C ALA A 444 8.77 -15.39 18.72
N SER A 445 7.86 -16.09 19.42
CA SER A 445 8.21 -16.93 20.57
C SER A 445 9.00 -18.20 20.24
N LEU A 446 8.76 -18.83 19.09
CA LEU A 446 9.37 -20.11 18.69
C LEU A 446 10.86 -20.00 18.34
N PHE A 447 11.35 -18.78 18.07
CA PHE A 447 12.74 -18.54 17.67
C PHE A 447 13.46 -17.53 18.58
N LEU A 448 12.75 -16.94 19.54
CA LEU A 448 13.32 -16.26 20.70
C LEU A 448 13.60 -17.29 21.80
N GLU A 449 14.55 -18.20 21.57
CA GLU A 449 15.16 -18.91 22.70
C GLU A 449 16.07 -17.93 23.44
N ASP A 450 15.51 -17.37 24.51
CA ASP A 450 16.23 -16.70 25.56
C ASP A 450 17.05 -17.76 26.34
N PRO A 451 18.40 -17.71 26.35
CA PRO A 451 19.21 -18.68 27.07
C PRO A 451 19.03 -18.60 28.60
N SER A 452 18.31 -17.60 29.12
CA SER A 452 17.96 -17.51 30.54
C SER A 452 16.79 -18.42 30.95
N ALA A 453 15.82 -18.67 30.07
CA ALA A 453 14.68 -19.54 30.34
C ALA A 453 15.06 -21.04 30.40
N ALA A 454 16.16 -21.43 29.76
CA ALA A 454 16.71 -22.78 29.87
C ALA A 454 17.44 -23.04 31.20
N VAL A 455 17.76 -22.00 31.96
CA VAL A 455 18.37 -22.12 33.31
C VAL A 455 17.27 -22.25 34.36
N ASP A 456 16.16 -21.53 34.22
CA ASP A 456 15.03 -21.62 35.15
C ASP A 456 14.27 -22.96 35.01
N ALA A 457 14.17 -23.51 33.80
CA ALA A 457 13.60 -24.85 33.57
C ALA A 457 14.50 -26.00 34.07
N ALA A 458 15.80 -25.74 34.27
CA ALA A 458 16.73 -26.72 34.85
C ALA A 458 16.77 -26.67 36.39
N ASP A 459 16.46 -25.51 36.99
CA ASP A 459 16.42 -25.33 38.45
C ASP A 459 15.07 -25.74 39.07
N GLU A 460 13.95 -25.70 38.33
CA GLU A 460 12.67 -26.26 38.81
C GLU A 460 12.57 -27.80 38.68
N ALA A 461 13.47 -28.43 37.91
CA ALA A 461 13.56 -29.89 37.81
C ALA A 461 14.50 -30.53 38.85
N ALA A 462 15.09 -29.72 39.75
CA ALA A 462 16.08 -30.16 40.74
C ALA A 462 15.53 -30.32 42.18
N SER A 463 14.22 -30.29 42.37
CA SER A 463 13.60 -30.64 43.66
C SER A 463 12.37 -31.52 43.46
N ASP A 464 12.60 -32.80 43.14
CA ASP A 464 11.77 -33.92 43.58
C ASP A 464 12.51 -35.25 43.24
N GLU A 465 13.29 -35.74 44.20
CA GLU A 465 13.55 -37.18 44.40
C GLU A 465 12.18 -37.82 44.74
N GLU A 466 11.66 -38.94 44.22
CA GLU A 466 12.19 -40.29 43.98
C GLU A 466 11.05 -41.08 43.28
N GLU A 467 11.32 -41.87 42.23
CA GLU A 467 10.94 -43.30 42.14
C GLU A 467 11.30 -43.92 40.77
N ASP A 468 12.17 -44.93 40.87
CA ASP A 468 12.56 -45.99 39.93
C ASP A 468 11.92 -46.11 38.54
N SER A 469 12.75 -46.16 37.49
CA SER A 469 12.96 -47.43 36.76
C SER A 469 14.17 -47.41 35.81
N VAL A 470 15.00 -48.43 36.05
CA VAL A 470 16.21 -48.87 35.34
C VAL A 470 15.95 -49.20 33.87
N VAL A 471 16.80 -48.69 32.94
CA VAL A 471 17.59 -49.52 32.00
C VAL A 471 18.89 -48.79 31.62
N ARG A 472 20.01 -49.43 31.97
CA ARG A 472 21.39 -49.11 31.56
C ARG A 472 21.66 -49.51 30.11
N THR A 473 22.49 -48.74 29.40
CA THR A 473 23.72 -49.26 28.78
C THR A 473 24.73 -48.12 28.52
N SER A 474 25.90 -48.20 29.16
CA SER A 474 27.12 -47.48 28.78
C SER A 474 27.95 -48.33 27.79
N PRO A 475 28.86 -47.73 26.99
CA PRO A 475 30.31 -47.91 27.27
C PRO A 475 31.18 -46.64 27.00
N PRO A 476 32.50 -46.64 27.33
CA PRO A 476 33.18 -45.50 27.97
C PRO A 476 34.43 -44.96 27.19
N PRO A 477 35.51 -44.39 27.79
CA PRO A 477 35.87 -42.97 27.61
C PRO A 477 37.32 -42.70 27.15
N SER A 478 37.64 -41.48 26.69
CA SER A 478 39.01 -40.92 26.76
C SER A 478 38.97 -39.44 26.32
N SER A 479 39.82 -38.50 26.74
CA SER A 479 40.73 -38.33 27.86
C SER A 479 41.30 -36.91 27.71
N LYS A 480 41.69 -36.28 28.83
CA LYS A 480 42.66 -35.16 28.96
C LYS A 480 42.12 -33.72 28.87
N ALA A 481 41.86 -33.15 30.05
CA ALA A 481 42.26 -31.78 30.44
C ALA A 481 43.81 -31.73 30.66
N PRO A 482 44.53 -30.59 30.77
CA PRO A 482 44.23 -29.42 31.64
C PRO A 482 44.82 -28.06 31.11
N PRO A 483 45.13 -27.00 31.91
CA PRO A 483 44.59 -26.53 33.20
C PRO A 483 44.08 -25.05 33.19
N ARG A 484 43.33 -24.72 34.25
CA ARG A 484 43.02 -23.36 34.74
C ARG A 484 44.28 -22.54 35.08
N ARG A 485 44.24 -21.22 34.82
CA ARG A 485 45.09 -20.22 35.49
C ARG A 485 44.29 -18.99 35.94
N THR A 486 44.01 -19.00 37.24
CA THR A 486 44.09 -17.88 38.21
C THR A 486 43.92 -16.44 37.71
N ILE A 487 42.83 -15.84 38.20
CA ILE A 487 42.59 -14.41 38.34
C ILE A 487 43.52 -13.85 39.44
N LEU A 488 44.30 -12.81 39.13
CA LEU A 488 44.77 -11.81 40.10
C LEU A 488 44.69 -10.40 39.49
N PRO A 489 44.36 -9.37 40.30
CA PRO A 489 44.00 -8.04 39.81
C PRO A 489 45.22 -7.12 39.76
N VAL A 490 45.37 -6.32 38.70
CA VAL A 490 46.35 -5.22 38.70
C VAL A 490 45.74 -3.94 38.12
N LYS A 491 46.01 -2.88 38.88
CA LYS A 491 45.62 -1.48 38.79
C LYS A 491 45.77 -0.83 37.41
N ARG A 492 44.82 0.08 37.17
CA ARG A 492 44.83 1.19 36.22
C ARG A 492 46.18 1.94 36.21
N SER A 493 46.72 2.14 35.02
CA SER A 493 47.46 3.36 34.65
C SER A 493 46.93 3.84 33.31
N TRP A 494 46.63 5.13 33.26
CA TRP A 494 46.14 5.84 32.08
C TRP A 494 47.27 6.03 31.05
N ASP A 495 46.88 6.33 29.82
CA ASP A 495 47.69 6.82 28.67
C ASP A 495 48.00 5.82 27.55
N ALA A 496 47.01 5.62 26.66
CA ALA A 496 47.20 5.46 25.20
C ALA A 496 45.82 5.41 24.49
N HIS A 497 45.11 6.54 24.44
CA HIS A 497 44.06 6.78 23.45
C HIS A 497 44.75 7.47 22.27
N VAL A 498 44.75 6.90 21.07
CA VAL A 498 43.88 7.28 19.95
C VAL A 498 44.20 6.25 18.85
N GLY A 499 43.22 5.43 18.45
CA GLY A 499 43.40 4.45 17.37
C GLY A 499 42.67 3.10 17.52
N LEU A 500 42.28 2.71 18.74
CA LEU A 500 41.50 1.47 18.96
C LEU A 500 39.98 1.68 18.99
N LYS A 501 39.52 2.92 19.24
CA LYS A 501 38.09 3.23 19.47
C LYS A 501 37.19 3.03 18.24
N GLU A 502 37.72 3.13 17.02
CA GLU A 502 36.92 2.92 15.80
C GLU A 502 36.74 1.43 15.48
N ARG A 503 37.78 0.59 15.70
CA ARG A 503 37.69 -0.85 15.48
C ARG A 503 36.87 -1.56 16.56
N THR A 504 36.87 -1.07 17.79
CA THR A 504 36.01 -1.62 18.86
C THR A 504 34.55 -1.18 18.69
N LYS A 505 34.28 0.08 18.30
CA LYS A 505 32.90 0.53 17.98
C LYS A 505 32.28 -0.24 16.81
N SER A 506 33.06 -0.58 15.78
CA SER A 506 32.58 -1.39 14.65
C SER A 506 32.28 -2.84 15.05
N LYS A 507 33.08 -3.42 15.97
CA LYS A 507 32.83 -4.77 16.52
C LYS A 507 31.69 -4.80 17.53
N GLU A 508 31.57 -3.79 18.39
CA GLU A 508 30.44 -3.62 19.31
C GLU A 508 29.15 -3.35 18.54
N ARG A 509 29.15 -2.51 17.50
CA ARG A 509 27.98 -2.33 16.62
C ARG A 509 27.60 -3.64 15.94
N ARG A 510 28.54 -4.39 15.36
CA ARG A 510 28.24 -5.71 14.77
C ARG A 510 27.76 -6.75 15.78
N ALA A 511 28.23 -6.68 17.02
CA ALA A 511 27.78 -7.58 18.09
C ALA A 511 26.37 -7.18 18.57
N VAL A 512 26.10 -5.89 18.75
CA VAL A 512 24.79 -5.34 19.08
C VAL A 512 23.80 -5.58 17.94
N ASP A 513 24.18 -5.39 16.68
CA ASP A 513 23.35 -5.70 15.50
C ASP A 513 23.07 -7.21 15.40
N ALA A 514 24.02 -8.06 15.78
CA ALA A 514 23.84 -9.51 15.82
C ALA A 514 23.01 -9.99 17.04
N GLU A 515 23.03 -9.24 18.14
CA GLU A 515 22.23 -9.49 19.36
C GLU A 515 20.80 -8.95 19.19
N LEU A 516 20.63 -7.78 18.57
CA LEU A 516 19.36 -7.22 18.11
C LEU A 516 18.72 -8.05 16.98
N ALA A 517 19.55 -8.69 16.13
CA ALA A 517 19.10 -9.67 15.15
C ALA A 517 18.57 -10.96 15.78
N ARG A 518 18.96 -11.28 17.02
CA ARG A 518 18.34 -12.37 17.80
C ARG A 518 17.02 -11.94 18.44
N GLU A 519 16.81 -10.65 18.70
CA GLU A 519 15.57 -10.12 19.30
C GLU A 519 14.38 -10.05 18.34
N HIS A 520 14.58 -10.13 17.01
CA HIS A 520 13.46 -10.12 16.05
C HIS A 520 13.40 -11.45 15.28
N GLY A 521 12.29 -12.17 15.47
CA GLY A 521 12.08 -13.53 14.94
C GLY A 521 12.03 -13.64 13.41
N THR A 522 11.73 -14.85 12.94
CA THR A 522 11.52 -15.16 11.51
C THR A 522 10.04 -15.03 11.18
N ARG A 523 9.66 -14.45 10.04
CA ARG A 523 8.29 -14.50 9.50
C ARG A 523 8.13 -15.73 8.61
N VAL A 524 7.22 -16.62 8.93
CA VAL A 524 6.90 -17.79 8.09
C VAL A 524 5.70 -17.50 7.21
N LEU A 525 5.82 -17.75 5.90
CA LEU A 525 4.71 -17.74 4.95
C LEU A 525 4.59 -19.10 4.25
N PRO A 526 3.63 -19.95 4.64
CA PRO A 526 3.28 -21.14 3.89
C PRO A 526 2.57 -20.80 2.58
N VAL A 527 3.02 -21.44 1.50
CA VAL A 527 2.46 -21.34 0.16
C VAL A 527 2.08 -22.73 -0.30
N PHE A 528 0.79 -23.06 -0.25
CA PHE A 528 0.30 -24.37 -0.70
C PHE A 528 -0.07 -24.32 -2.17
N VAL A 529 0.58 -25.17 -2.96
CA VAL A 529 0.30 -25.35 -4.38
C VAL A 529 -0.49 -26.64 -4.57
N LEU A 530 -1.74 -26.54 -4.99
CA LEU A 530 -2.63 -27.66 -5.27
C LEU A 530 -2.47 -28.06 -6.73
N SER A 531 -1.68 -29.10 -6.97
CA SER A 531 -1.42 -29.66 -8.30
C SER A 531 -2.38 -30.83 -8.56
N LEU A 532 -3.49 -30.54 -9.23
CA LEU A 532 -4.65 -31.43 -9.34
C LEU A 532 -4.85 -31.93 -10.78
N ALA A 533 -5.12 -33.23 -10.93
CA ALA A 533 -5.47 -33.89 -12.19
C ALA A 533 -6.74 -34.74 -12.04
N GLY A 534 -7.48 -34.93 -13.13
CA GLY A 534 -8.70 -35.73 -13.13
C GLY A 534 -9.88 -35.10 -12.38
N ILE A 535 -9.74 -33.82 -12.00
CA ILE A 535 -10.81 -32.96 -11.51
C ILE A 535 -11.25 -32.08 -12.70
N GLU A 536 -12.53 -31.72 -12.78
CA GLU A 536 -13.08 -30.92 -13.88
C GLU A 536 -12.09 -29.86 -14.40
N GLY A 537 -11.73 -29.92 -15.69
CA GLY A 537 -10.68 -29.09 -16.32
C GLY A 537 -10.90 -27.57 -16.30
N GLN A 538 -12.00 -27.09 -15.72
CA GLN A 538 -12.34 -25.67 -15.53
C GLN A 538 -12.33 -25.23 -14.06
N LEU A 539 -11.75 -26.02 -13.15
CA LEU A 539 -11.62 -25.65 -11.75
C LEU A 539 -10.83 -24.33 -11.60
N THR A 540 -11.41 -23.39 -10.87
CA THR A 540 -10.78 -22.10 -10.54
C THR A 540 -10.91 -21.79 -9.06
N MET A 541 -10.11 -20.87 -8.54
CA MET A 541 -10.28 -20.38 -7.16
C MET A 541 -11.52 -19.49 -7.06
N ALA A 542 -12.20 -19.55 -5.92
CA ALA A 542 -13.22 -18.57 -5.56
C ALA A 542 -12.58 -17.17 -5.50
N ASP A 543 -13.29 -16.18 -6.04
CA ASP A 543 -12.99 -14.78 -5.80
C ASP A 543 -13.60 -14.33 -4.46
N GLU A 544 -13.18 -13.18 -3.92
CA GLU A 544 -13.67 -12.64 -2.63
C GLU A 544 -15.17 -12.30 -2.65
N GLY A 545 -15.80 -12.24 -3.84
CA GLY A 545 -17.25 -12.15 -4.04
C GLY A 545 -17.97 -13.51 -4.19
N GLY A 546 -17.27 -14.63 -4.01
CA GLY A 546 -17.83 -15.99 -4.12
C GLY A 546 -18.14 -16.45 -5.55
N GLN A 547 -17.79 -15.66 -6.57
CA GLN A 547 -17.97 -16.02 -7.98
C GLN A 547 -16.61 -16.37 -8.56
N GLY A 548 -16.35 -17.65 -8.87
CA GLY A 548 -15.05 -18.12 -9.39
C GLY A 548 -14.66 -17.46 -10.72
N ALA A 549 -13.99 -16.31 -10.67
CA ALA A 549 -13.70 -15.43 -11.80
C ALA A 549 -12.37 -15.74 -12.50
N GLY A 550 -12.02 -17.01 -12.68
CA GLY A 550 -10.80 -17.36 -13.42
C GLY A 550 -9.48 -17.15 -12.66
N GLN A 551 -9.55 -16.80 -11.38
CA GLN A 551 -8.40 -16.69 -10.49
C GLN A 551 -7.81 -18.07 -10.18
N GLN A 552 -6.49 -18.11 -9.99
CA GLN A 552 -5.72 -19.31 -9.65
C GLN A 552 -5.03 -19.18 -8.29
N VAL A 553 -5.13 -18.02 -7.66
CA VAL A 553 -4.44 -17.73 -6.41
C VAL A 553 -5.42 -17.11 -5.43
N TYR A 554 -5.28 -17.49 -4.18
CA TYR A 554 -5.89 -16.84 -3.02
C TYR A 554 -4.78 -16.49 -2.04
N ALA A 555 -4.78 -15.26 -1.54
CA ALA A 555 -3.82 -14.79 -0.56
C ALA A 555 -4.57 -14.43 0.73
N ALA A 556 -4.04 -14.90 1.85
CA ALA A 556 -4.41 -14.54 3.21
C ALA A 556 -3.17 -13.91 3.89
N PRO A 557 -3.32 -13.20 5.03
CA PRO A 557 -2.17 -12.60 5.70
C PRO A 557 -1.13 -13.64 6.17
N ASP A 558 -1.56 -14.87 6.44
CA ASP A 558 -0.80 -15.96 7.02
C ASP A 558 -0.55 -17.14 6.05
N ALA A 559 -1.14 -17.15 4.86
CA ALA A 559 -0.94 -18.23 3.88
C ALA A 559 -1.28 -17.81 2.44
N VAL A 560 -0.73 -18.56 1.48
CA VAL A 560 -1.10 -18.44 0.05
C VAL A 560 -1.54 -19.80 -0.47
N LEU A 561 -2.65 -19.84 -1.20
CA LEU A 561 -3.14 -21.02 -1.91
C LEU A 561 -3.06 -20.78 -3.42
N VAL A 562 -2.40 -21.67 -4.15
CA VAL A 562 -2.31 -21.60 -5.62
C VAL A 562 -2.83 -22.89 -6.24
N LEU A 563 -3.69 -22.77 -7.24
CA LEU A 563 -4.26 -23.87 -7.98
C LEU A 563 -3.52 -24.09 -9.30
N GLN A 564 -3.10 -25.32 -9.55
CA GLN A 564 -2.60 -25.78 -10.83
C GLN A 564 -3.40 -26.99 -11.30
N THR A 565 -3.88 -26.96 -12.52
CA THR A 565 -4.51 -28.14 -13.14
C THR A 565 -3.56 -28.76 -14.16
N ALA A 566 -3.48 -30.09 -14.14
CA ALA A 566 -2.61 -30.85 -15.04
C ALA A 566 -3.16 -30.96 -16.48
N GLU A 567 -4.46 -30.72 -16.67
CA GLU A 567 -5.12 -30.83 -17.96
C GLU A 567 -4.64 -29.72 -18.92
N ASN A 568 -4.45 -30.06 -20.20
CA ASN A 568 -4.03 -29.11 -21.23
C ASN A 568 -5.17 -28.29 -21.82
N SER A 569 -6.08 -27.87 -20.95
CA SER A 569 -7.21 -27.03 -21.29
C SER A 569 -6.97 -25.60 -20.82
N THR A 570 -7.08 -24.65 -21.75
CA THR A 570 -7.21 -23.25 -21.37
C THR A 570 -8.59 -23.02 -20.77
N ILE A 571 -8.65 -22.26 -19.67
CA ILE A 571 -9.91 -21.91 -19.02
C ILE A 571 -10.37 -20.59 -19.61
N ARG A 572 -11.56 -20.58 -20.21
CA ARG A 572 -12.21 -19.34 -20.63
C ARG A 572 -12.55 -18.51 -19.38
N THR A 573 -11.92 -17.36 -19.25
CA THR A 573 -12.24 -16.41 -18.17
C THR A 573 -13.56 -15.70 -18.48
N ARG A 574 -14.14 -15.03 -17.49
CA ARG A 574 -15.30 -14.16 -17.70
C ARG A 574 -14.88 -12.75 -18.14
N PHE A 575 -13.74 -12.66 -18.82
CA PHE A 575 -13.16 -11.40 -19.25
C PHE A 575 -13.11 -11.33 -20.77
N VAL A 576 -13.37 -10.16 -21.32
CA VAL A 576 -13.26 -9.87 -22.76
C VAL A 576 -12.33 -8.70 -22.98
N SER A 577 -11.47 -8.82 -23.99
CA SER A 577 -10.58 -7.74 -24.43
C SER A 577 -10.67 -7.58 -25.95
N ALA A 578 -10.96 -6.37 -26.42
CA ALA A 578 -11.20 -6.05 -27.82
C ALA A 578 -12.22 -6.98 -28.52
N GLY A 579 -13.30 -7.33 -27.80
CA GLY A 579 -14.32 -8.25 -28.31
C GLY A 579 -13.93 -9.74 -28.34
N GLN A 580 -12.72 -10.10 -27.90
CA GLN A 580 -12.25 -11.48 -27.80
C GLN A 580 -12.26 -11.97 -26.34
N PRO A 581 -12.69 -13.22 -26.07
CA PRO A 581 -12.62 -13.79 -24.74
C PRO A 581 -11.16 -14.01 -24.31
N VAL A 582 -10.85 -13.70 -23.05
CA VAL A 582 -9.53 -13.94 -22.48
C VAL A 582 -9.46 -15.35 -21.90
N PHE A 583 -8.35 -16.02 -22.15
CA PHE A 583 -8.10 -17.37 -21.65
C PHE A 583 -7.02 -17.35 -20.58
N SER A 584 -7.20 -18.16 -19.55
CA SER A 584 -6.21 -18.38 -18.49
C SER A 584 -5.61 -19.78 -18.64
N SER A 585 -4.30 -19.87 -18.47
CA SER A 585 -3.56 -21.13 -18.53
C SER A 585 -3.32 -21.65 -17.10
N PRO A 586 -4.08 -22.65 -16.62
CA PRO A 586 -3.97 -23.18 -15.25
C PRO A 586 -2.72 -24.00 -14.98
N GLN A 587 -1.88 -24.18 -15.98
CA GLN A 587 -0.63 -24.91 -15.89
C GLN A 587 0.55 -24.06 -15.40
N HIS A 588 0.48 -22.75 -15.60
CA HIS A 588 1.59 -21.83 -15.32
C HIS A 588 1.49 -21.30 -13.90
N LEU A 589 2.38 -21.77 -13.04
CA LEU A 589 2.40 -21.43 -11.62
C LEU A 589 3.14 -20.15 -11.28
N GLN A 590 4.13 -19.76 -12.09
CA GLN A 590 5.05 -18.69 -11.72
C GLN A 590 4.34 -17.37 -11.42
N ARG A 591 3.45 -16.93 -12.32
CA ARG A 591 2.68 -15.69 -12.17
C ARG A 591 1.77 -15.71 -10.92
N PRO A 592 0.84 -16.67 -10.76
CA PRO A 592 -0.04 -16.68 -9.59
C PRO A 592 0.74 -16.84 -8.27
N LEU A 593 1.87 -17.55 -8.25
CA LEU A 593 2.75 -17.60 -7.07
C LEU A 593 3.29 -16.21 -6.71
N THR A 594 3.88 -15.49 -7.67
CA THR A 594 4.39 -14.14 -7.41
C THR A 594 3.26 -13.21 -6.95
N ALA A 595 2.07 -13.28 -7.56
CA ALA A 595 0.92 -12.46 -7.18
C ALA A 595 0.46 -12.73 -5.74
N GLY A 596 0.30 -14.00 -5.36
CA GLY A 596 -0.13 -14.38 -4.02
C GLY A 596 0.86 -13.98 -2.94
N ILE A 597 2.15 -14.18 -3.20
CA ILE A 597 3.21 -13.80 -2.26
C ILE A 597 3.33 -12.28 -2.14
N ALA A 598 3.23 -11.54 -3.26
CA ALA A 598 3.21 -10.08 -3.24
C ALA A 598 2.02 -9.53 -2.44
N ALA A 599 0.85 -10.16 -2.55
CA ALA A 599 -0.33 -9.81 -1.79
C ALA A 599 -0.16 -10.12 -0.28
N ALA A 600 0.30 -11.33 0.07
CA ALA A 600 0.44 -11.78 1.46
C ALA A 600 1.58 -11.10 2.21
N LEU A 601 2.79 -11.06 1.64
CA LEU A 601 3.94 -10.39 2.26
C LEU A 601 3.91 -8.88 2.08
N GLY A 602 3.49 -8.40 0.91
CA GLY A 602 3.60 -6.98 0.58
C GLY A 602 2.35 -6.16 0.85
N GLY A 603 1.24 -6.81 1.23
CA GLY A 603 -0.07 -6.16 1.34
C GLY A 603 -0.53 -5.55 0.00
N LEU A 604 -0.01 -6.03 -1.12
CA LEU A 604 -0.26 -5.44 -2.43
C LEU A 604 -1.67 -5.79 -2.92
N VAL A 605 -2.41 -4.77 -3.35
CA VAL A 605 -3.70 -4.92 -4.04
C VAL A 605 -3.46 -5.02 -5.54
N ALA A 606 -4.32 -5.76 -6.25
CA ALA A 606 -4.20 -5.83 -7.70
C ALA A 606 -4.47 -4.44 -8.31
N PRO A 607 -3.75 -4.02 -9.36
CA PRO A 607 -3.90 -2.69 -9.98
C PRO A 607 -5.30 -2.29 -10.45
N TYR A 608 -6.23 -3.23 -10.51
CA TYR A 608 -7.61 -2.99 -10.95
C TYR A 608 -8.63 -3.11 -9.81
N GLU A 609 -8.20 -3.19 -8.55
CA GLU A 609 -9.07 -3.30 -7.37
C GLU A 609 -8.83 -2.11 -6.41
N ASP A 610 -9.90 -1.64 -5.77
CA ASP A 610 -9.90 -0.56 -4.76
C ASP A 610 -11.08 -0.76 -3.79
N LEU A 611 -10.97 -0.29 -2.54
CA LEU A 611 -12.02 -0.30 -1.51
C LEU A 611 -12.51 1.13 -1.21
N LYS A 612 -13.73 1.44 -1.66
CA LYS A 612 -14.40 2.68 -1.24
C LYS A 612 -15.11 2.50 0.11
N VAL A 613 -14.46 2.93 1.18
CA VAL A 613 -14.99 2.87 2.57
C VAL A 613 -16.32 3.63 2.73
N HIS A 614 -16.49 4.74 2.00
CA HIS A 614 -17.63 5.65 2.13
C HIS A 614 -18.93 5.18 1.43
N ARG A 615 -18.86 4.26 0.46
CA ARG A 615 -20.02 3.78 -0.31
C ARG A 615 -20.20 2.26 -0.18
N GLN A 616 -20.83 1.83 0.92
CA GLN A 616 -21.23 0.44 1.17
C GLN A 616 -20.11 -0.56 1.52
N ARG A 617 -18.86 -0.10 1.72
CA ARG A 617 -17.69 -0.97 2.02
C ARG A 617 -17.57 -2.13 1.02
N CYS A 618 -17.81 -1.85 -0.25
CA CYS A 618 -17.67 -2.80 -1.34
C CYS A 618 -16.35 -2.60 -2.08
N MET A 619 -15.80 -3.69 -2.59
CA MET A 619 -14.67 -3.66 -3.52
C MET A 619 -15.18 -3.12 -4.86
N ARG A 620 -14.49 -2.12 -5.39
CA ARG A 620 -14.67 -1.62 -6.75
C ARG A 620 -13.59 -2.23 -7.63
N ARG A 621 -13.96 -2.58 -8.85
CA ARG A 621 -12.99 -2.92 -9.90
C ARG A 621 -12.92 -1.80 -10.91
N ASP A 622 -11.71 -1.43 -11.30
CA ASP A 622 -11.44 -0.50 -12.39
C ASP A 622 -10.36 -1.10 -13.28
N TRP A 623 -10.76 -1.54 -14.47
CA TRP A 623 -9.87 -2.32 -15.33
C TRP A 623 -8.88 -1.45 -16.13
N VAL A 624 -8.87 -0.12 -15.96
CA VAL A 624 -7.95 0.79 -16.66
C VAL A 624 -6.49 0.39 -16.49
N TRP A 625 -6.08 -0.07 -15.30
CA TRP A 625 -4.70 -0.42 -14.98
C TRP A 625 -4.43 -1.93 -14.96
N ALA A 626 -5.31 -2.73 -15.56
CA ALA A 626 -5.21 -4.19 -15.51
C ALA A 626 -4.12 -4.80 -16.41
N VAL A 627 -3.59 -4.02 -17.37
CA VAL A 627 -2.55 -4.44 -18.30
C VAL A 627 -1.22 -3.79 -17.91
N GLY A 628 -0.14 -4.57 -17.86
CA GLY A 628 1.20 -4.06 -17.60
C GLY A 628 2.12 -5.02 -16.88
N HIS A 629 3.17 -4.48 -16.28
CA HIS A 629 4.21 -5.23 -15.56
C HIS A 629 3.81 -5.58 -14.12
N HIS A 630 2.80 -6.43 -13.96
CA HIS A 630 2.38 -6.95 -12.66
C HIS A 630 1.90 -8.40 -12.78
N PRO A 631 1.93 -9.21 -11.71
CA PRO A 631 1.56 -10.63 -11.78
C PRO A 631 0.05 -10.90 -11.65
N PHE A 632 -0.77 -9.88 -11.36
CA PHE A 632 -2.21 -10.05 -11.19
C PHE A 632 -2.94 -10.31 -12.51
N GLY A 633 -3.76 -11.36 -12.57
CA GLY A 633 -4.55 -11.72 -13.75
C GLY A 633 -5.90 -10.98 -13.83
N PRO A 634 -6.72 -11.20 -14.86
CA PRO A 634 -6.54 -12.19 -15.92
C PRO A 634 -5.74 -11.67 -17.13
N VAL A 635 -5.56 -10.35 -17.27
CA VAL A 635 -5.03 -9.71 -18.50
C VAL A 635 -3.58 -9.23 -18.42
N SER A 636 -2.83 -9.58 -17.38
CA SER A 636 -1.37 -9.49 -17.39
C SER A 636 -0.72 -10.87 -17.48
N ASN A 637 0.34 -11.00 -18.29
CA ASN A 637 1.09 -12.25 -18.46
C ASN A 637 2.53 -12.17 -17.93
N THR A 638 2.78 -11.28 -16.96
CA THR A 638 4.10 -11.04 -16.37
C THR A 638 4.24 -11.81 -15.06
N SER A 639 5.41 -12.36 -14.75
CA SER A 639 5.68 -13.07 -13.48
C SER A 639 6.49 -12.28 -12.46
N SER A 640 6.84 -11.05 -12.79
CA SER A 640 7.64 -10.12 -12.00
C SER A 640 6.85 -8.87 -11.61
N LEU A 641 7.35 -8.15 -10.61
CA LEU A 641 6.83 -6.87 -10.16
C LEU A 641 7.64 -5.72 -10.77
N SER A 642 6.95 -4.67 -11.20
CA SER A 642 7.59 -3.41 -11.60
C SER A 642 8.33 -2.77 -10.43
N ALA A 643 9.30 -1.91 -10.74
CA ALA A 643 10.00 -1.13 -9.72
C ALA A 643 9.03 -0.28 -8.89
N LEU A 644 7.97 0.25 -9.52
CA LEU A 644 6.89 0.96 -8.84
C LEU A 644 6.22 0.10 -7.76
N LEU A 645 5.74 -1.10 -8.12
CA LEU A 645 5.02 -1.95 -7.17
C LEU A 645 5.92 -2.50 -6.07
N GLN A 646 7.22 -2.70 -6.33
CA GLN A 646 8.19 -3.03 -5.28
C GLN A 646 8.32 -1.89 -4.27
N ASP A 647 8.35 -0.64 -4.74
CA ASP A 647 8.39 0.53 -3.87
C ASP A 647 7.06 0.68 -3.10
N THR A 648 5.91 0.45 -3.73
CA THR A 648 4.60 0.39 -3.07
C THR A 648 4.57 -0.64 -1.94
N ILE A 649 5.11 -1.85 -2.15
CA ILE A 649 5.19 -2.87 -1.09
C ILE A 649 5.99 -2.38 0.11
N ARG A 650 7.15 -1.75 -0.13
CA ARG A 650 8.00 -1.21 0.94
C ARG A 650 7.30 -0.08 1.69
N MET A 651 6.59 0.80 0.96
CA MET A 651 5.78 1.86 1.54
C MET A 651 4.61 1.30 2.36
N ASN A 652 3.89 0.29 1.86
CA ASN A 652 2.78 -0.35 2.58
C ASN A 652 3.21 -0.90 3.94
N ALA A 653 4.42 -1.49 4.03
CA ALA A 653 4.97 -1.93 5.31
C ALA A 653 5.25 -0.76 6.27
N VAL A 654 5.76 0.36 5.76
CA VAL A 654 5.95 1.59 6.55
C VAL A 654 4.60 2.15 7.02
N TYR A 655 3.64 2.33 6.11
CA TYR A 655 2.31 2.87 6.42
C TYR A 655 1.52 1.99 7.38
N SER A 656 1.62 0.67 7.27
CA SER A 656 0.98 -0.27 8.21
C SER A 656 1.53 -0.10 9.62
N ARG A 657 2.86 0.02 9.78
CA ARG A 657 3.48 0.28 11.10
C ARG A 657 3.07 1.63 11.65
N ILE A 658 3.04 2.67 10.82
CA ILE A 658 2.59 4.01 11.21
C ILE A 658 1.12 3.98 11.67
N ASP A 659 0.21 3.40 10.88
CA ASP A 659 -1.22 3.35 11.22
C ASP A 659 -1.45 2.68 12.59
N ILE A 660 -0.80 1.54 12.84
CA ILE A 660 -0.91 0.84 14.12
C ILE A 660 -0.30 1.64 15.26
N THR A 661 0.87 2.26 15.02
CA THR A 661 1.53 3.13 16.00
C THR A 661 0.61 4.28 16.40
N LEU A 662 0.05 5.00 15.43
CA LEU A 662 -0.82 6.15 15.66
C LEU A 662 -2.10 5.73 16.39
N ARG A 663 -2.74 4.63 15.97
CA ARG A 663 -3.91 4.07 16.67
C ARG A 663 -3.57 3.66 18.11
N SER A 664 -2.39 3.10 18.35
CA SER A 664 -1.94 2.71 19.68
C SER A 664 -1.70 3.93 20.57
N LEU A 665 -1.04 4.97 20.05
CA LEU A 665 -0.87 6.24 20.75
C LEU A 665 -2.21 6.88 21.10
N HIS A 666 -3.17 6.90 20.17
CA HIS A 666 -4.52 7.39 20.44
C HIS A 666 -5.20 6.63 21.56
N ARG A 667 -5.11 5.29 21.59
CA ARG A 667 -5.67 4.48 22.68
C ARG A 667 -5.01 4.80 24.02
N CYS A 668 -3.68 4.97 24.07
CA CYS A 668 -2.98 5.34 25.29
C CYS A 668 -3.46 6.69 25.82
N ILE A 669 -3.57 7.68 24.94
CA ILE A 669 -4.04 9.02 25.27
C ILE A 669 -5.48 8.94 25.79
N GLN A 670 -6.38 8.26 25.07
CA GLN A 670 -7.77 8.08 25.49
C GLN A 670 -7.88 7.40 26.86
N ALA A 671 -7.06 6.38 27.14
CA ALA A 671 -7.04 5.73 28.45
C ALA A 671 -6.63 6.69 29.58
N ILE A 672 -5.66 7.58 29.32
CA ILE A 672 -5.22 8.62 30.28
C ILE A 672 -6.31 9.68 30.47
N GLU A 673 -6.97 10.11 29.38
CA GLU A 673 -8.10 11.05 29.42
C GLU A 673 -9.25 10.47 30.24
N ASP A 674 -9.65 9.23 29.99
CA ASP A 674 -10.73 8.52 30.69
C ASP A 674 -10.42 8.37 32.18
N PHE A 675 -9.19 7.98 32.52
CA PHE A 675 -8.74 7.92 33.90
C PHE A 675 -8.81 9.31 34.57
N SER A 676 -8.29 10.34 33.90
CA SER A 676 -8.25 11.71 34.43
C SER A 676 -9.66 12.27 34.62
N ASN A 677 -10.57 12.05 33.68
CA ASN A 677 -11.96 12.47 33.78
C ASN A 677 -12.66 11.80 34.98
N THR A 678 -12.43 10.50 35.16
CA THR A 678 -13.06 9.70 36.21
C THR A 678 -12.54 10.08 37.61
N TYR A 679 -11.21 10.21 37.76
CA TYR A 679 -10.57 10.30 39.08
C TYR A 679 -10.02 11.68 39.44
N LEU A 680 -9.69 12.53 38.45
CA LEU A 680 -9.06 13.84 38.68
C LEU A 680 -10.04 15.01 38.46
N PHE A 681 -10.69 15.08 37.30
CA PHE A 681 -11.47 16.28 36.93
C PHE A 681 -12.86 16.30 37.55
N ALA A 682 -13.60 15.19 37.58
CA ALA A 682 -14.90 15.11 38.25
C ALA A 682 -14.80 15.42 39.76
N ALA A 683 -13.66 15.11 40.40
CA ALA A 683 -13.41 15.34 41.82
C ALA A 683 -13.17 16.81 42.18
N LEU A 684 -12.81 17.67 41.22
CA LEU A 684 -12.30 19.02 41.47
C LEU A 684 -13.29 20.16 41.13
N GLY A 685 -14.53 19.84 40.72
CA GLY A 685 -15.60 20.83 40.54
C GLY A 685 -15.48 21.71 39.29
N ASN A 686 -14.54 21.41 38.39
CA ASN A 686 -14.58 21.93 37.04
C ASN A 686 -15.54 21.04 36.25
N GLU A 687 -16.81 21.42 36.14
CA GLU A 687 -17.70 20.80 35.17
C GLU A 687 -17.08 20.97 33.78
N VAL A 688 -16.49 19.90 33.26
CA VAL A 688 -16.31 19.77 31.82
C VAL A 688 -17.72 19.63 31.26
N HIS A 689 -18.24 20.69 30.64
CA HIS A 689 -19.54 20.64 30.00
C HIS A 689 -19.55 19.49 28.99
N HIS A 690 -20.25 18.40 29.31
CA HIS A 690 -20.71 17.48 28.29
C HIS A 690 -21.80 18.21 27.49
N PRO A 691 -21.76 18.21 26.14
CA PRO A 691 -22.84 18.76 25.36
C PRO A 691 -24.10 17.95 25.68
N THR A 692 -25.15 18.64 26.11
CA THR A 692 -26.49 18.05 26.17
C THR A 692 -26.91 17.64 24.77
N HIS A 693 -27.79 16.63 24.68
CA HIS A 693 -28.21 15.90 23.47
C HIS A 693 -28.70 16.71 22.24
N SER A 694 -28.65 18.05 22.24
CA SER A 694 -28.96 18.91 21.09
C SER A 694 -27.75 19.34 20.26
N ASP A 695 -26.52 19.23 20.77
CA ASP A 695 -25.33 19.85 20.16
C ASP A 695 -24.32 18.83 19.60
N ALA A 696 -24.81 17.65 19.18
CA ALA A 696 -24.01 16.53 18.68
C ALA A 696 -23.28 16.78 17.33
N HIS A 697 -23.16 18.03 16.89
CA HIS A 697 -22.49 18.41 15.64
C HIS A 697 -21.18 19.19 15.83
N HIS A 698 -20.68 19.39 17.06
CA HIS A 698 -19.32 19.90 17.29
C HIS A 698 -18.57 19.03 18.30
N ASN A 699 -17.60 18.28 17.78
CA ASN A 699 -16.66 17.46 18.54
C ASN A 699 -15.77 18.37 19.40
N SER A 700 -16.02 18.49 20.71
CA SER A 700 -15.06 19.08 21.65
C SER A 700 -14.63 18.04 22.69
N THR A 701 -13.87 17.05 22.23
CA THR A 701 -12.99 16.26 23.10
C THR A 701 -11.88 17.17 23.61
N ILE A 702 -11.60 17.14 24.91
CA ILE A 702 -10.45 17.84 25.49
C ILE A 702 -9.22 17.11 24.99
N GLY A 703 -8.59 17.59 23.92
CA GLY A 703 -7.44 16.89 23.34
C GLY A 703 -6.27 16.74 24.32
N ALA A 704 -5.41 15.75 24.07
CA ALA A 704 -4.26 15.36 24.92
C ALA A 704 -3.45 16.56 25.44
N LYS A 705 -3.26 17.62 24.64
CA LYS A 705 -2.53 18.83 25.06
C LYS A 705 -3.27 19.66 26.10
N ALA A 706 -4.59 19.70 26.07
CA ALA A 706 -5.40 20.33 27.10
C ALA A 706 -5.41 19.49 28.38
N VAL A 707 -5.44 18.16 28.28
CA VAL A 707 -5.28 17.27 29.44
C VAL A 707 -3.89 17.38 30.04
N LEU A 708 -2.84 17.32 29.24
CA LEU A 708 -1.45 17.49 29.68
C LEU A 708 -1.24 18.86 30.34
N LYS A 709 -1.74 19.94 29.74
CA LYS A 709 -1.66 21.29 30.32
C LYS A 709 -2.46 21.41 31.62
N ALA A 710 -3.62 20.75 31.71
CA ALA A 710 -4.40 20.70 32.93
C ALA A 710 -3.67 19.90 34.02
N LEU A 711 -3.07 18.76 33.68
CA LEU A 711 -2.22 17.98 34.57
C LEU A 711 -1.02 18.81 35.03
N GLU A 712 -0.25 19.41 34.13
CA GLU A 712 0.90 20.25 34.44
C GLU A 712 0.51 21.43 35.36
N SER A 713 -0.63 22.08 35.10
CA SER A 713 -1.17 23.12 35.98
C SER A 713 -1.61 22.56 37.35
N LEU A 714 -2.05 21.31 37.44
CA LEU A 714 -2.40 20.64 38.69
C LEU A 714 -1.15 20.29 39.51
N TYR A 715 -0.08 19.80 38.87
CA TYR A 715 1.18 19.44 39.52
C TYR A 715 2.05 20.66 39.88
N SER A 716 1.79 21.81 39.27
CA SER A 716 2.46 23.08 39.60
C SER A 716 1.99 23.73 40.92
N ASP A 717 0.91 23.24 41.53
CA ASP A 717 0.37 23.76 42.80
C ASP A 717 0.97 23.03 44.02
N PRO A 718 1.88 23.66 44.79
CA PRO A 718 2.59 23.02 45.89
C PRO A 718 1.69 22.67 47.09
N SER A 719 0.42 23.11 47.09
CA SER A 719 -0.54 22.85 48.18
C SER A 719 -1.22 21.47 48.10
N ARG A 720 -0.98 20.69 47.03
CA ARG A 720 -1.68 19.43 46.74
C ARG A 720 -0.72 18.24 46.83
N SER A 721 -0.68 17.59 47.99
CA SER A 721 0.35 16.60 48.34
C SER A 721 0.04 15.14 47.97
N SER A 722 -1.15 14.81 47.48
CA SER A 722 -1.54 13.44 47.11
C SER A 722 -2.32 13.42 45.81
N LEU A 723 -1.60 13.31 44.69
CA LEU A 723 -2.18 13.10 43.37
C LEU A 723 -2.03 11.61 42.98
N PRO A 724 -3.04 11.00 42.33
CA PRO A 724 -3.05 9.57 42.04
C PRO A 724 -2.06 9.15 40.94
N ILE A 725 -1.56 10.08 40.13
CA ILE A 725 -0.51 9.83 39.14
C ILE A 725 0.77 10.54 39.59
N PRO A 726 1.95 9.90 39.56
CA PRO A 726 3.22 10.58 39.86
C PRO A 726 3.59 11.63 38.79
N HIS A 727 4.22 12.74 39.20
CA HIS A 727 4.67 13.79 38.27
C HIS A 727 5.64 13.25 37.20
N SER A 728 6.52 12.32 37.59
CA SER A 728 7.44 11.63 36.68
C SER A 728 6.73 10.89 35.53
N VAL A 729 5.50 10.40 35.75
CA VAL A 729 4.70 9.74 34.70
C VAL A 729 4.21 10.76 33.68
N VAL A 730 3.75 11.93 34.13
CA VAL A 730 3.29 13.03 33.26
C VAL A 730 4.44 13.63 32.47
N ASP A 731 5.62 13.80 33.08
CA ASP A 731 6.82 14.27 32.39
C ASP A 731 7.27 13.27 31.33
N ARG A 732 7.28 11.98 31.66
CA ARG A 732 7.64 10.90 30.73
C ARG A 732 6.66 10.81 29.56
N LEU A 733 5.36 10.95 29.83
CA LEU A 733 4.31 11.02 28.80
C LEU A 733 4.55 12.19 27.85
N THR A 734 4.82 13.38 28.38
CA THR A 734 5.07 14.60 27.58
C THR A 734 6.32 14.43 26.72
N HIS A 735 7.40 13.91 27.29
CA HIS A 735 8.63 13.59 26.54
C HIS A 735 8.37 12.56 25.44
N SER A 736 7.61 11.51 25.75
CA SER A 736 7.32 10.43 24.80
C SER A 736 6.52 10.91 23.60
N LEU A 737 5.54 11.78 23.81
CA LEU A 737 4.77 12.37 22.71
C LEU A 737 5.61 13.32 21.85
N LYS A 738 6.54 14.07 22.47
CA LYS A 738 7.49 14.92 21.73
C LYS A 738 8.44 14.09 20.87
N GLU A 739 8.93 12.97 21.40
CA GLU A 739 9.79 12.04 20.67
C GLU A 739 9.05 11.38 19.50
N ALA A 740 7.77 11.01 19.69
CA ALA A 740 6.92 10.51 18.61
C ALA A 740 6.71 11.58 17.52
N GLU A 741 6.46 12.84 17.88
CA GLU A 741 6.34 13.96 16.95
C GLU A 741 7.62 14.12 16.10
N ASP A 742 8.78 14.14 16.74
CA ASP A 742 10.08 14.30 16.08
C ASP A 742 10.38 13.12 15.13
N HIS A 743 10.04 11.88 15.53
CA HIS A 743 10.18 10.70 14.68
C HIS A 743 9.21 10.74 13.49
N LEU A 744 7.95 11.13 13.69
CA LEU A 744 6.98 11.27 12.59
C LEU A 744 7.39 12.34 11.58
N GLN A 745 7.96 13.46 12.06
CA GLN A 745 8.46 14.51 11.17
C GLN A 745 9.62 14.01 10.31
N LYS A 746 10.61 13.33 10.90
CA LYS A 746 11.73 12.73 10.15
C LYS A 746 11.25 11.63 9.18
N LEU A 747 10.26 10.84 9.59
CA LEU A 747 9.70 9.80 8.75
C LEU A 747 9.04 10.38 7.49
N SER A 748 8.33 11.49 7.65
CA SER A 748 7.72 12.20 6.52
C SER A 748 8.75 12.74 5.52
N SER A 749 9.93 13.20 5.98
CA SER A 749 10.99 13.66 5.08
C SER A 749 11.60 12.50 4.30
N HIS A 750 11.92 11.38 4.97
CA HIS A 750 12.46 10.20 4.28
C HIS A 750 11.47 9.64 3.25
N LEU A 751 10.17 9.65 3.55
CA LEU A 751 9.14 9.23 2.60
C LEU A 751 9.06 10.17 1.38
N TYR A 752 9.23 11.48 1.58
CA TYR A 752 9.26 12.46 0.49
C TYR A 752 10.48 12.30 -0.42
N GLU A 753 11.66 12.10 0.19
CA GLU A 753 12.93 11.95 -0.53
C GLU A 753 13.12 10.54 -1.14
N HIS A 754 12.10 9.68 -1.04
CA HIS A 754 12.10 8.28 -1.48
C HIS A 754 13.19 7.42 -0.82
N GLU A 755 13.59 7.79 0.40
CA GLU A 755 14.55 7.07 1.24
C GLU A 755 13.85 5.95 2.01
N LEU A 756 13.30 4.97 1.26
CA LEU A 756 12.45 3.91 1.82
C LEU A 756 13.18 3.02 2.86
N ALA A 757 14.51 2.92 2.78
CA ALA A 757 15.31 2.18 3.75
C ALA A 757 15.34 2.87 5.11
N ASP A 758 15.60 4.18 5.14
CA ASP A 758 15.63 4.98 6.36
C ASP A 758 14.22 5.12 6.94
N ALA A 759 13.21 5.30 6.09
CA ALA A 759 11.80 5.25 6.50
C ALA A 759 11.42 3.89 7.13
N HIS A 760 11.93 2.79 6.59
CA HIS A 760 11.75 1.46 7.18
C HIS A 760 12.38 1.37 8.58
N HIS A 761 13.64 1.77 8.75
CA HIS A 761 14.31 1.74 10.04
C HIS A 761 13.62 2.63 11.09
N LEU A 762 13.20 3.82 10.70
CA LEU A 762 12.56 4.77 11.60
C LEU A 762 11.15 4.32 11.99
N SER A 763 10.36 3.78 11.05
CA SER A 763 9.04 3.21 11.36
C SER A 763 9.11 2.00 12.28
N ARG A 764 10.14 1.14 12.14
CA ARG A 764 10.41 0.05 13.09
C ARG A 764 10.73 0.54 14.50
N SER A 765 11.57 1.57 14.58
CA SER A 765 11.97 2.17 15.86
C SER A 765 10.77 2.82 16.56
N LEU A 766 9.93 3.53 15.79
CA LEU A 766 8.72 4.16 16.27
C LEU A 766 7.71 3.13 16.79
N LEU A 767 7.53 2.01 16.08
CA LEU A 767 6.65 0.93 16.53
C LEU A 767 7.11 0.33 17.87
N HIS A 768 8.40 0.03 18.01
CA HIS A 768 8.97 -0.50 19.26
C HIS A 768 8.78 0.47 20.42
N PHE A 769 9.11 1.74 20.18
CA PHE A 769 8.92 2.81 21.13
C PHE A 769 7.46 2.89 21.61
N THR A 770 6.50 2.87 20.68
CA THR A 770 5.08 2.95 21.00
C THR A 770 4.57 1.72 21.74
N HIS A 771 5.07 0.52 21.43
CA HIS A 771 4.71 -0.69 22.15
C HIS A 771 5.17 -0.65 23.61
N GLY A 772 6.43 -0.27 23.86
CA GLY A 772 6.94 -0.08 25.21
C GLY A 772 6.22 1.03 25.97
N PHE A 773 5.87 2.11 25.29
CA PHE A 773 5.10 3.20 25.86
C PHE A 773 3.66 2.78 26.22
N HIS A 774 2.98 2.00 25.37
CA HIS A 774 1.66 1.46 25.66
C HIS A 774 1.67 0.60 26.92
N HIS A 775 2.61 -0.35 27.02
CA HIS A 775 2.75 -1.20 28.20
C HIS A 775 3.00 -0.40 29.48
N TYR A 776 3.88 0.60 29.41
CA TYR A 776 4.14 1.48 30.55
C TYR A 776 2.88 2.24 31.01
N VAL A 777 2.11 2.81 30.08
CA VAL A 777 0.86 3.53 30.41
C VAL A 777 -0.16 2.59 31.02
N GLU A 778 -0.34 1.39 30.47
CA GLU A 778 -1.27 0.39 30.96
C GLU A 778 -0.93 -0.05 32.40
N GLU A 779 0.35 -0.34 32.66
CA GLU A 779 0.84 -0.71 33.99
C GLU A 779 0.63 0.41 35.01
N GLU A 780 1.04 1.64 34.70
CA GLU A 780 0.89 2.80 35.60
C GLU A 780 -0.58 3.15 35.87
N LEU A 781 -1.44 3.12 34.84
CA LEU A 781 -2.87 3.36 35.03
C LEU A 781 -3.53 2.25 35.85
N SER A 782 -3.10 1.00 35.68
CA SER A 782 -3.60 -0.13 36.48
C SER A 782 -3.23 0.02 37.96
N HIS A 783 -1.98 0.39 38.26
CA HIS A 783 -1.52 0.66 39.62
C HIS A 783 -2.23 1.86 40.24
N ALA A 784 -2.38 2.95 39.48
CA ALA A 784 -3.11 4.13 39.95
C ALA A 784 -4.60 3.80 40.21
N HIS A 785 -5.21 2.99 39.36
CA HIS A 785 -6.59 2.53 39.53
C HIS A 785 -6.74 1.68 40.80
N GLU A 786 -5.84 0.72 41.04
CA GLU A 786 -5.84 -0.10 42.26
C GLU A 786 -5.65 0.73 43.53
N ALA A 787 -4.73 1.69 43.52
CA ALA A 787 -4.52 2.61 44.64
C ALA A 787 -5.80 3.41 44.97
N MET A 788 -6.58 3.76 43.94
CA MET A 788 -7.81 4.54 44.09
C MET A 788 -9.04 3.71 44.47
N ARG A 789 -9.02 2.37 44.34
CA ARG A 789 -10.16 1.49 44.73
C ARG A 789 -10.50 1.57 46.22
N CYS A 790 -9.53 1.88 47.08
CA CYS A 790 -9.72 2.00 48.53
C CYS A 790 -10.25 3.39 48.97
N CYS A 791 -10.29 4.37 48.07
CA CYS A 791 -10.65 5.74 48.37
C CYS A 791 -12.10 6.05 48.00
N ARG A 792 -12.90 6.57 48.94
CA ARG A 792 -14.24 7.11 48.65
C ARG A 792 -14.09 8.56 48.21
N ILE A 793 -14.36 8.85 46.94
CA ILE A 793 -14.34 10.21 46.40
C ILE A 793 -15.59 10.94 46.89
N GLU A 794 -15.41 11.96 47.74
CA GLU A 794 -16.49 12.85 48.17
C GLU A 794 -16.33 14.22 47.50
N HIS A 795 -17.28 14.58 46.64
CA HIS A 795 -17.31 15.87 45.97
C HIS A 795 -17.69 16.98 46.96
N ARG A 796 -16.72 17.71 47.49
CA ARG A 796 -16.99 18.99 48.18
C ARG A 796 -17.06 20.10 47.15
N PHE A 797 -18.27 20.44 46.72
CA PHE A 797 -18.50 21.70 46.03
C PHE A 797 -17.99 22.84 46.93
N PRO A 798 -17.21 23.81 46.41
CA PRO A 798 -16.86 24.98 47.18
C PRO A 798 -18.18 25.67 47.57
N SER A 799 -18.52 25.63 48.85
CA SER A 799 -19.67 26.36 49.38
C SER A 799 -19.50 27.82 48.95
N ARG A 800 -20.44 28.34 48.14
CA ARG A 800 -20.47 29.71 47.61
C ARG A 800 -19.76 30.66 48.57
N THR A 801 -18.52 31.02 48.24
CA THR A 801 -17.72 31.92 49.08
C THR A 801 -18.47 33.22 49.25
N ALA A 802 -18.43 33.80 50.45
CA ALA A 802 -19.09 35.06 50.79
C ALA A 802 -18.85 36.20 49.77
N GLY A 803 -17.77 36.14 48.98
CA GLY A 803 -17.50 37.04 47.86
C GLY A 803 -18.57 37.05 46.76
N ALA A 804 -19.22 35.93 46.42
CA ALA A 804 -20.29 35.91 45.41
C ALA A 804 -21.55 36.63 45.89
N LEU A 805 -21.87 36.53 47.19
CA LEU A 805 -22.94 37.31 47.82
C LEU A 805 -22.56 38.79 47.93
N LEU A 806 -21.29 39.11 48.19
CA LEU A 806 -20.78 40.48 48.25
C LEU A 806 -20.85 41.16 46.87
N TYR A 807 -20.35 40.50 45.81
CA TYR A 807 -20.45 41.00 44.43
C TYR A 807 -21.90 41.10 43.96
N GLY A 808 -22.75 40.12 44.29
CA GLY A 808 -24.18 40.18 44.05
C GLY A 808 -24.82 41.40 44.73
N SER A 809 -24.45 41.69 45.98
CA SER A 809 -24.96 42.86 46.72
C SER A 809 -24.48 44.19 46.14
N ILE A 810 -23.24 44.27 45.64
CA ILE A 810 -22.68 45.47 44.99
C ILE A 810 -23.39 45.73 43.67
N LEU A 811 -23.63 44.69 42.85
CA LEU A 811 -24.39 44.81 41.60
C LEU A 811 -25.83 45.24 41.83
N LEU A 812 -26.48 44.68 42.86
CA LEU A 812 -27.88 45.02 43.20
C LEU A 812 -27.98 46.44 43.76
N ALA A 813 -27.01 46.88 44.56
CA ALA A 813 -26.89 48.27 45.00
C ALA A 813 -26.63 49.22 43.83
N GLY A 814 -25.74 48.86 42.91
CA GLY A 814 -25.49 49.64 41.68
C GLY A 814 -26.74 49.76 40.80
N PHE A 815 -27.50 48.67 40.64
CA PHE A 815 -28.77 48.68 39.92
C PHE A 815 -29.83 49.55 40.61
N ALA A 816 -29.94 49.48 41.94
CA ALA A 816 -30.86 50.32 42.70
C ALA A 816 -30.51 51.82 42.60
N VAL A 817 -29.23 52.17 42.64
CA VAL A 817 -28.77 53.55 42.44
C VAL A 817 -29.07 54.02 41.02
N TYR A 818 -28.78 53.20 40.01
CA TYR A 818 -29.09 53.50 38.61
C TYR A 818 -30.59 53.70 38.38
N PHE A 819 -31.42 52.84 38.98
CA PHE A 819 -32.88 52.95 38.91
C PHE A 819 -33.40 54.21 39.62
N LEU A 820 -32.84 54.57 40.78
CA LEU A 820 -33.19 55.81 41.49
C LEU A 820 -32.79 57.06 40.68
N VAL A 821 -31.61 57.07 40.06
CA VAL A 821 -31.18 58.17 39.19
C VAL A 821 -32.13 58.32 38.01
N ILE A 822 -32.53 57.23 37.35
CA ILE A 822 -33.50 57.28 36.26
C ILE A 822 -34.88 57.75 36.76
N PHE A 823 -35.35 57.22 37.87
CA PHE A 823 -36.68 57.53 38.41
C PHE A 823 -36.80 59.01 38.81
N PHE A 824 -35.77 59.59 39.43
CA PHE A 824 -35.75 61.01 39.80
C PHE A 824 -35.31 61.95 38.67
N SER A 825 -34.53 61.47 37.69
CA SER A 825 -34.23 62.25 36.47
C SER A 825 -35.40 62.30 35.49
N ALA A 826 -36.35 61.38 35.58
CA ALA A 826 -37.56 61.35 34.76
C ALA A 826 -38.71 62.19 35.31
N SER A 827 -38.59 62.76 36.53
CA SER A 827 -39.67 63.56 37.15
C SER A 827 -39.55 65.07 36.94
N GLU A 828 -38.61 65.55 36.11
CA GLU A 828 -38.48 66.98 35.75
C GLU A 828 -38.71 67.27 34.24
N HIS A 829 -39.39 66.37 33.53
CA HIS A 829 -39.94 66.65 32.19
C HIS A 829 -41.43 66.31 32.08
#